data_AF-A0A9E3FX55-F1
#
_entry.id   AF-A0A9E3FX55-F1
#
_cell.length_a   1.000
_cell.length_b   1.000
_cell.length_c   1.000
_cell.angle_alpha   90.00
_cell.angle_beta   90.00
_cell.angle_gamma   90.00
#
_symmetry.space_group_name_H-M   'P 1'
#
loop_
_entity.id
_entity.type
_entity.pdbx_description
1 polymer ?
#
loop_
_entity_poly.entity_id
_entity_poly.type
_entity_poly.pdbx_seq_one_letter_code
_entity_poly.pdbx_strand_id
1 'polypeptide(L)'
;MASQNLPARLVSKSTFSMFLRTQCDRELYLSLFSDDTKALAAAGIPIPLKSRPGVQFITASGVAFENEQYDILATALPNHVTHADSGKKPVPLKAALAAVKKPTLILQPAFEPQQFRDAFFTNIGVPPQHAAIIPAFKGLRPDIIFADQRRANEYEILPSGERRRLQDGDTRMALCVIDLKNVTEANASYSAEVCLYAIFLSNWLSTECADLAKLFFVSDRVYLWRHVEMPQFTKMKATKDGQDHDKRLDALRKDLEEGLITYLIYMPNVRKFFVEDLPRVLGVGDAKGWAAVDYHVNPRCGSCDWLGNTNWLSVEDKKVFAANPTHYCFHNAETTDHLSKMPSLSRGASRVLQSGGHPTVAKVVDIDASADVLRQHAFLKKDRIQIGARASAIAKNAVTVDQKAKVAGLARGRHAEYAIVVNFDAGSGFLTGVAVRGILFAPYAKKFPVEGGEPVSFKAFGEAAFAINKDQLVAEWAALSSFIETLGSWMEESEKLFTAQGFGAVRTQICFWELRQYEELCNAFSRHLLEILTLPNRAQRALAWIFPADEIMEKSDAICPNIIFIREIVTASVRLPQRFAATLLGTAEHYSHARMTPRKVDNYYVEPLGNGIPRERIFEIWKTTTGTVRIFGQPKSVTEDDENCGTSLALIQDCMKVELIRSGRVLTHIVGLPFSGMGCIGTTDGQ
;
A
#
# COMPACT_ATOMS: atom_id res chain seq x y z
N MET A 1 -21.37 -33.89 11.81
CA MET A 1 -21.70 -33.59 10.40
C MET A 1 -20.79 -34.44 9.54
N ALA A 2 -21.34 -35.17 8.56
CA ALA A 2 -20.57 -36.05 7.69
C ALA A 2 -19.38 -35.31 7.08
N SER A 3 -18.21 -35.95 7.01
CA SER A 3 -17.03 -35.41 6.35
C SER A 3 -17.40 -35.07 4.90
N GLN A 4 -17.68 -33.80 4.61
CA GLN A 4 -17.74 -33.34 3.23
C GLN A 4 -16.40 -33.70 2.60
N ASN A 5 -16.44 -34.41 1.46
CA ASN A 5 -15.24 -34.61 0.66
C ASN A 5 -14.78 -33.23 0.19
N LEU A 6 -13.85 -32.64 0.94
CA LEU A 6 -13.28 -31.35 0.64
C LEU A 6 -12.48 -31.46 -0.67
N PRO A 7 -12.50 -30.44 -1.54
CA PRO A 7 -11.66 -30.41 -2.74
C PRO A 7 -10.17 -30.50 -2.37
N ALA A 8 -9.35 -30.88 -3.35
CA ALA A 8 -7.91 -30.97 -3.16
C ALA A 8 -7.33 -29.63 -2.69
N ARG A 9 -6.39 -29.72 -1.75
CA ARG A 9 -5.72 -28.56 -1.13
C ARG A 9 -4.21 -28.61 -1.36
N LEU A 10 -3.61 -27.44 -1.60
CA LEU A 10 -2.18 -27.28 -1.74
C LEU A 10 -1.71 -26.01 -1.03
N VAL A 11 -0.58 -26.11 -0.34
CA VAL A 11 0.13 -24.95 0.16
C VAL A 11 1.11 -24.49 -0.92
N SER A 12 0.97 -23.25 -1.35
CA SER A 12 1.79 -22.66 -2.42
C SER A 12 2.49 -21.39 -1.97
N LYS A 13 3.49 -20.94 -2.74
CA LYS A 13 4.14 -19.63 -2.57
C LYS A 13 3.10 -18.49 -2.59
N SER A 14 2.09 -18.55 -3.46
CA SER A 14 1.02 -17.54 -3.49
C SER A 14 0.14 -17.54 -2.24
N THR A 15 -0.17 -18.73 -1.68
CA THR A 15 -0.92 -18.85 -0.41
C THR A 15 -0.16 -18.15 0.73
N PHE A 16 1.14 -18.41 0.85
CA PHE A 16 2.00 -17.78 1.85
C PHE A 16 2.09 -16.25 1.66
N SER A 17 2.43 -15.82 0.44
CA SER A 17 2.60 -14.40 0.10
C SER A 17 1.31 -13.61 0.30
N MET A 18 0.16 -14.18 -0.07
CA MET A 18 -1.14 -13.54 0.16
C MET A 18 -1.47 -13.42 1.65
N PHE A 19 -1.28 -14.48 2.43
CA PHE A 19 -1.52 -14.42 3.87
C PHE A 19 -0.65 -13.38 4.57
N LEU A 20 0.63 -13.21 4.20
CA LEU A 20 1.46 -12.17 4.79
C LEU A 20 1.00 -10.76 4.46
N ARG A 21 0.42 -10.55 3.26
CA ARG A 21 -0.18 -9.26 2.87
C ARG A 21 -1.49 -8.99 3.58
N THR A 22 -2.37 -9.99 3.68
CA THR A 22 -3.74 -9.81 4.19
C THR A 22 -3.83 -10.00 5.71
N GLN A 23 -3.02 -10.89 6.27
CA GLN A 23 -3.12 -11.43 7.63
C GLN A 23 -4.55 -11.93 7.96
N CYS A 24 -5.23 -12.47 6.95
CA CYS A 24 -6.62 -12.91 7.03
C CYS A 24 -6.71 -14.44 7.04
N ASP A 25 -7.27 -15.00 8.12
CA ASP A 25 -7.38 -16.45 8.28
C ASP A 25 -8.36 -17.06 7.27
N ARG A 26 -9.50 -16.39 7.03
CA ARG A 26 -10.50 -16.89 6.08
C ARG A 26 -9.93 -16.94 4.66
N GLU A 27 -9.17 -15.92 4.27
CA GLU A 27 -8.48 -15.92 2.97
C GLU A 27 -7.44 -17.05 2.92
N LEU A 28 -6.61 -17.23 3.96
CA LEU A 28 -5.66 -18.35 4.03
C LEU A 28 -6.36 -19.71 3.88
N TYR A 29 -7.48 -19.94 4.58
CA TYR A 29 -8.20 -21.21 4.48
C TYR A 29 -8.71 -21.45 3.06
N LEU A 30 -9.32 -20.43 2.45
CA LEU A 30 -9.93 -20.54 1.12
C LEU A 30 -8.89 -20.63 0.00
N SER A 31 -7.73 -19.98 0.14
CA SER A 31 -6.65 -20.02 -0.86
C SER A 31 -5.81 -21.30 -0.87
N LEU A 32 -6.11 -22.25 0.03
CA LEU A 32 -5.55 -23.61 -0.01
C LEU A 32 -6.23 -24.48 -1.07
N PHE A 33 -7.48 -24.22 -1.42
CA PHE A 33 -8.22 -25.04 -2.37
C PHE A 33 -7.84 -24.70 -3.82
N SER A 34 -7.88 -25.71 -4.69
CA SER A 34 -7.70 -25.48 -6.13
C SER A 34 -8.81 -24.61 -6.71
N ASP A 35 -8.50 -23.91 -7.82
CA ASP A 35 -9.44 -23.08 -8.58
C ASP A 35 -10.53 -23.87 -9.35
N ASP A 36 -10.74 -25.15 -9.04
CA ASP A 36 -11.84 -25.94 -9.59
C ASP A 36 -13.18 -25.47 -9.01
N THR A 37 -13.77 -24.48 -9.68
CA THR A 37 -15.02 -23.84 -9.25
C THR A 37 -16.19 -24.82 -9.14
N LYS A 38 -16.20 -25.91 -9.91
CA LYS A 38 -17.23 -26.96 -9.81
C LYS A 38 -17.07 -27.76 -8.53
N ALA A 39 -15.85 -28.16 -8.20
CA ALA A 39 -15.56 -28.86 -6.94
C ALA A 39 -15.84 -27.97 -5.72
N LEU A 40 -15.45 -26.68 -5.78
CA LEU A 40 -15.76 -25.71 -4.72
C LEU A 40 -17.27 -25.56 -4.51
N ALA A 41 -18.03 -25.36 -5.60
CA ALA A 41 -19.49 -25.23 -5.53
C ALA A 41 -20.15 -26.48 -4.92
N ALA A 42 -19.74 -27.67 -5.37
CA ALA A 42 -20.28 -28.93 -4.88
C ALA A 42 -19.98 -29.16 -3.38
N ALA A 43 -18.86 -28.64 -2.89
CA ALA A 43 -18.48 -28.70 -1.47
C ALA A 43 -19.02 -27.53 -0.63
N GLY A 44 -19.76 -26.59 -1.23
CA GLY A 44 -20.25 -25.40 -0.53
C GLY A 44 -19.13 -24.44 -0.08
N ILE A 45 -17.97 -24.48 -0.74
CA ILE A 45 -16.85 -23.58 -0.51
C ILE A 45 -17.01 -22.33 -1.39
N PRO A 46 -16.77 -21.11 -0.86
CA PRO A 46 -16.79 -19.87 -1.62
C PRO A 46 -15.90 -19.92 -2.88
N ILE A 47 -16.51 -19.68 -4.04
CA ILE A 47 -15.79 -19.52 -5.30
C ILE A 47 -15.05 -18.16 -5.27
N PRO A 48 -13.75 -18.10 -5.64
CA PRO A 48 -13.03 -16.83 -5.74
C PRO A 48 -13.61 -15.96 -6.87
N LEU A 49 -13.91 -14.70 -6.57
CA LEU A 49 -14.37 -13.72 -7.57
C LEU A 49 -13.17 -13.00 -8.16
N LYS A 50 -12.64 -13.55 -9.25
CA LYS A 50 -11.39 -13.09 -9.88
C LYS A 50 -11.56 -11.88 -10.78
N SER A 51 -12.80 -11.43 -11.03
CA SER A 51 -13.02 -10.23 -11.85
C SER A 51 -12.59 -8.96 -11.12
N ARG A 52 -11.33 -8.61 -11.35
CA ARG A 52 -10.80 -7.25 -11.23
C ARG A 52 -10.44 -6.81 -12.63
N PRO A 53 -11.18 -5.85 -13.22
CA PRO A 53 -10.84 -5.41 -14.57
C PRO A 53 -9.37 -4.94 -14.57
N GLY A 54 -8.58 -5.30 -15.58
CA GLY A 54 -7.19 -4.84 -15.69
C GLY A 54 -6.12 -5.51 -14.84
N VAL A 55 -6.45 -6.45 -13.92
CA VAL A 55 -5.44 -7.16 -13.11
C VAL A 55 -4.40 -7.91 -13.96
N GLN A 56 -4.79 -8.29 -15.18
CA GLN A 56 -3.93 -8.92 -16.16
C GLN A 56 -2.79 -7.99 -16.61
N PHE A 57 -2.99 -6.67 -16.65
CA PHE A 57 -1.93 -5.72 -17.01
C PHE A 57 -0.83 -5.66 -15.95
N ILE A 58 -1.19 -5.72 -14.66
CA ILE A 58 -0.21 -5.79 -13.57
C ILE A 58 0.60 -7.09 -13.69
N THR A 59 -0.08 -8.22 -13.88
CA THR A 59 0.56 -9.53 -13.99
C THR A 59 1.49 -9.58 -15.20
N ALA A 60 1.02 -9.11 -16.36
CA ALA A 60 1.80 -9.05 -17.59
C ALA A 60 3.01 -8.12 -17.45
N SER A 61 2.87 -6.98 -16.77
CA SER A 61 3.99 -6.06 -16.52
C SER A 61 5.03 -6.66 -15.58
N GLY A 62 4.62 -7.45 -14.58
CA GLY A 62 5.55 -8.18 -13.72
C GLY A 62 6.36 -9.22 -14.51
N VAL A 63 5.68 -10.04 -15.31
CA VAL A 63 6.31 -11.05 -16.17
C VAL A 63 7.23 -10.40 -17.22
N ALA A 64 6.82 -9.28 -17.80
CA ALA A 64 7.65 -8.53 -18.75
C ALA A 64 8.95 -8.03 -18.11
N PHE A 65 8.86 -7.47 -16.90
CA PHE A 65 10.02 -7.04 -16.13
C PHE A 65 10.98 -8.20 -15.82
N GLU A 66 10.46 -9.33 -15.33
CA GLU A 66 11.27 -10.53 -15.06
C GLU A 66 12.01 -10.99 -16.33
N ASN A 67 11.28 -11.12 -17.44
CA ASN A 67 11.85 -11.53 -18.73
C ASN A 67 12.93 -10.56 -19.23
N GLU A 68 12.70 -9.24 -19.09
CA GLU A 68 13.68 -8.23 -19.45
C GLU A 68 14.97 -8.39 -18.63
N GLN A 69 14.86 -8.61 -17.32
CA GLN A 69 16.04 -8.85 -16.48
C GLN A 69 16.76 -10.15 -16.87
N TYR A 70 16.03 -11.21 -17.18
CA TYR A 70 16.63 -12.46 -17.67
C TYR A 70 17.38 -12.26 -18.99
N ASP A 71 16.79 -11.55 -19.96
CA ASP A 71 17.41 -11.26 -21.25
C ASP A 71 18.67 -10.38 -21.07
N ILE A 72 18.62 -9.40 -20.16
CA ILE A 72 19.77 -8.56 -19.79
C ILE A 72 20.90 -9.42 -19.20
N LEU A 73 20.59 -10.31 -18.25
CA LEU A 73 21.59 -11.17 -17.61
C LEU A 73 22.19 -12.15 -18.63
N ALA A 74 21.36 -12.85 -19.40
CA ALA A 74 21.82 -13.82 -20.40
C ALA A 74 22.71 -13.17 -21.46
N THR A 75 22.38 -11.94 -21.88
CA THR A 75 23.15 -11.20 -22.89
C THR A 75 24.44 -10.61 -22.32
N ALA A 76 24.39 -10.05 -21.10
CA ALA A 76 25.52 -9.33 -20.51
C ALA A 76 26.52 -10.25 -19.79
N LEU A 77 26.09 -11.44 -19.36
CA LEU A 77 26.88 -12.39 -18.59
C LEU A 77 26.76 -13.83 -19.14
N PRO A 78 26.93 -14.06 -20.46
CA PRO A 78 26.60 -15.34 -21.09
C PRO A 78 27.35 -16.55 -20.50
N ASN A 79 28.55 -16.34 -19.94
CA ASN A 79 29.35 -17.39 -19.32
C ASN A 79 29.08 -17.57 -17.82
N HIS A 80 28.18 -16.78 -17.22
CA HIS A 80 27.84 -16.81 -15.79
C HIS A 80 26.34 -16.99 -15.58
N VAL A 81 25.58 -17.39 -16.60
CA VAL A 81 24.13 -17.58 -16.50
C VAL A 81 23.76 -18.96 -17.03
N THR A 82 23.04 -19.73 -16.22
CA THR A 82 22.39 -20.98 -16.63
C THR A 82 20.90 -20.73 -16.77
N HIS A 83 20.34 -21.02 -17.94
CA HIS A 83 18.94 -20.76 -18.22
C HIS A 83 18.37 -21.75 -19.25
N ALA A 84 17.05 -21.89 -19.27
CA ALA A 84 16.32 -22.52 -20.35
C ALA A 84 15.42 -21.47 -21.02
N ASP A 85 15.51 -21.35 -22.35
CA ASP A 85 14.68 -20.40 -23.13
C ASP A 85 14.79 -18.95 -22.62
N SER A 86 16.03 -18.44 -22.48
CA SER A 86 16.35 -17.14 -21.87
C SER A 86 15.66 -16.87 -20.52
N GLY A 87 15.52 -17.91 -19.67
CA GLY A 87 14.87 -17.78 -18.36
C GLY A 87 13.34 -17.87 -18.41
N LYS A 88 12.74 -18.16 -19.56
CA LYS A 88 11.28 -18.31 -19.71
C LYS A 88 10.80 -19.73 -19.34
N LYS A 89 11.73 -20.68 -19.19
CA LYS A 89 11.44 -22.05 -18.77
C LYS A 89 12.23 -22.43 -17.52
N PRO A 90 11.65 -23.29 -16.66
CA PRO A 90 12.34 -23.74 -15.46
C PRO A 90 13.60 -24.54 -15.77
N VAL A 91 14.58 -24.43 -14.89
CA VAL A 91 15.81 -25.25 -14.90
C VAL A 91 15.78 -26.23 -13.73
N PRO A 92 16.00 -27.54 -13.95
CA PRO A 92 16.16 -28.50 -12.85
C PRO A 92 17.38 -28.16 -11.99
N LEU A 93 17.16 -27.76 -10.74
CA LEU A 93 18.20 -27.17 -9.89
C LEU A 93 19.39 -28.10 -9.62
N LYS A 94 19.15 -29.39 -9.37
CA LYS A 94 20.20 -30.38 -9.10
C LYS A 94 21.21 -30.48 -10.25
N ALA A 95 20.70 -30.57 -11.49
CA ALA A 95 21.53 -30.67 -12.68
C ALA A 95 22.32 -29.38 -12.93
N ALA A 96 21.69 -28.21 -12.73
CA ALA A 96 22.35 -26.93 -12.85
C ALA A 96 23.49 -26.77 -11.85
N LEU A 97 23.27 -27.06 -10.56
CA LEU A 97 24.30 -26.95 -9.52
C LEU A 97 25.47 -27.91 -9.74
N ALA A 98 25.23 -29.13 -10.21
CA ALA A 98 26.30 -30.07 -10.52
C ALA A 98 27.27 -29.57 -11.61
N ALA A 99 26.77 -28.72 -12.52
CA ALA A 99 27.55 -28.12 -13.59
C ALA A 99 28.29 -26.83 -13.17
N VAL A 100 27.98 -26.24 -12.01
CA VAL A 100 28.63 -25.01 -11.54
C VAL A 100 30.10 -25.27 -11.20
N LYS A 101 30.99 -24.49 -11.82
CA LYS A 101 32.45 -24.49 -11.56
C LYS A 101 33.02 -23.12 -11.19
N LYS A 102 32.21 -22.07 -11.35
CA LYS A 102 32.54 -20.67 -11.11
C LYS A 102 31.26 -19.90 -10.79
N PRO A 103 31.33 -18.64 -10.32
CA PRO A 103 30.13 -17.87 -9.99
C PRO A 103 29.09 -17.88 -11.12
N THR A 104 27.88 -18.36 -10.84
CA THR A 104 26.84 -18.63 -11.85
C THR A 104 25.45 -18.28 -11.31
N LEU A 105 24.70 -17.49 -12.08
CA LEU A 105 23.28 -17.19 -11.88
C LEU A 105 22.45 -18.27 -12.56
N ILE A 106 21.59 -18.96 -11.81
CA ILE A 106 20.66 -19.96 -12.33
C ILE A 106 19.29 -19.30 -12.39
N LEU A 107 18.74 -19.13 -13.59
CA LEU A 107 17.43 -18.49 -13.80
C LEU A 107 16.31 -19.51 -13.69
N GLN A 108 15.22 -19.13 -13.01
CA GLN A 108 14.03 -19.95 -12.77
C GLN A 108 14.33 -21.39 -12.27
N PRO A 109 15.21 -21.59 -11.28
CA PRO A 109 15.50 -22.92 -10.74
C PRO A 109 14.25 -23.55 -10.13
N ALA A 110 14.00 -24.82 -10.43
CA ALA A 110 12.85 -25.56 -9.89
C ALA A 110 13.29 -26.73 -9.00
N PHE A 111 12.58 -26.90 -7.89
CA PHE A 111 12.70 -28.05 -6.98
C PHE A 111 11.35 -28.34 -6.29
N GLU A 112 11.18 -29.57 -5.78
CA GLU A 112 9.88 -30.09 -5.32
C GLU A 112 9.85 -30.26 -3.79
N PRO A 113 9.24 -29.33 -3.03
CA PRO A 113 9.21 -29.39 -1.57
C PRO A 113 8.50 -30.58 -0.98
N GLN A 114 7.56 -31.16 -1.73
CA GLN A 114 6.80 -32.30 -1.28
C GLN A 114 7.70 -33.52 -0.98
N GLN A 115 8.86 -33.61 -1.64
CA GLN A 115 9.81 -34.73 -1.45
C GLN A 115 10.49 -34.71 -0.08
N PHE A 116 10.71 -33.52 0.50
CA PHE A 116 11.39 -33.33 1.78
C PHE A 116 10.51 -32.67 2.86
N ARG A 117 9.18 -32.71 2.67
CA ARG A 117 8.19 -32.05 3.54
C ARG A 117 8.33 -32.43 5.01
N ASP A 118 8.48 -33.72 5.31
CA ASP A 118 8.50 -34.21 6.69
C ASP A 118 9.80 -33.81 7.41
N ALA A 119 10.92 -33.81 6.68
CA ALA A 119 12.20 -33.29 7.18
C ALA A 119 12.10 -31.78 7.46
N PHE A 120 11.53 -31.01 6.52
CA PHE A 120 11.28 -29.58 6.72
C PHE A 120 10.47 -29.31 7.98
N PHE A 121 9.34 -29.98 8.15
CA PHE A 121 8.49 -29.82 9.33
C PHE A 121 9.20 -30.17 10.63
N THR A 122 9.94 -31.27 10.64
CA THR A 122 10.76 -31.65 11.80
C THR A 122 11.78 -30.57 12.13
N ASN A 123 12.50 -30.07 11.12
CA ASN A 123 13.59 -29.11 11.30
C ASN A 123 13.12 -27.76 11.83
N ILE A 124 11.97 -27.24 11.36
CA ILE A 124 11.46 -25.93 11.82
C ILE A 124 10.63 -26.03 13.12
N GLY A 125 10.38 -27.26 13.59
CA GLY A 125 9.64 -27.55 14.81
C GLY A 125 8.12 -27.51 14.66
N VAL A 126 7.57 -27.96 13.53
CA VAL A 126 6.13 -28.21 13.40
C VAL A 126 5.79 -29.48 14.20
N PRO A 127 4.85 -29.42 15.17
CA PRO A 127 4.43 -30.61 15.90
C PRO A 127 3.82 -31.68 14.98
N PRO A 128 4.03 -32.99 15.23
CA PRO A 128 3.52 -34.06 14.35
C PRO A 128 2.01 -33.98 14.08
N GLN A 129 1.22 -33.60 15.08
CA GLN A 129 -0.22 -33.41 14.94
C GLN A 129 -0.60 -32.25 14.00
N HIS A 130 0.22 -31.20 13.93
CA HIS A 130 0.04 -30.10 12.99
C HIS A 130 0.52 -30.52 11.60
N ALA A 131 1.65 -31.21 11.50
CA ALA A 131 2.17 -31.73 10.24
C ALA A 131 1.18 -32.66 9.53
N ALA A 132 0.40 -33.45 10.28
CA ALA A 132 -0.60 -34.37 9.73
C ALA A 132 -1.77 -33.66 9.01
N ILE A 133 -2.13 -32.44 9.40
CA ILE A 133 -3.27 -31.71 8.82
C ILE A 133 -2.88 -30.73 7.71
N ILE A 134 -1.60 -30.33 7.64
CA ILE A 134 -1.13 -29.39 6.61
C ILE A 134 -1.21 -30.06 5.23
N PRO A 135 -1.80 -29.43 4.19
CA PRO A 135 -1.84 -29.99 2.85
C PRO A 135 -0.47 -30.21 2.20
N ALA A 136 -0.46 -30.86 1.04
CA ALA A 136 0.75 -31.05 0.25
C ALA A 136 1.31 -29.72 -0.27
N PHE A 137 2.62 -29.68 -0.52
CA PHE A 137 3.28 -28.52 -1.10
C PHE A 137 3.21 -28.53 -2.63
N LYS A 138 3.02 -27.35 -3.21
CA LYS A 138 3.29 -27.11 -4.63
C LYS A 138 4.78 -26.84 -4.84
N GLY A 139 5.32 -27.24 -5.99
CA GLY A 139 6.70 -26.95 -6.40
C GLY A 139 7.10 -25.48 -6.23
N LEU A 140 8.36 -25.25 -5.85
CA LEU A 140 8.91 -23.90 -5.66
C LEU A 140 9.84 -23.54 -6.80
N ARG A 141 9.82 -22.25 -7.15
CA ARG A 141 10.64 -21.67 -8.20
C ARG A 141 11.07 -20.25 -7.80
N PRO A 142 12.25 -20.09 -7.18
CA PRO A 142 12.89 -18.79 -7.07
C PRO A 142 13.14 -18.21 -8.45
N ASP A 143 13.24 -16.88 -8.55
CA ASP A 143 13.53 -16.23 -9.82
C ASP A 143 14.97 -16.47 -10.24
N ILE A 144 15.90 -16.33 -9.29
CA ILE A 144 17.32 -16.58 -9.51
C ILE A 144 17.95 -17.21 -8.25
N ILE A 145 18.82 -18.21 -8.45
CA ILE A 145 19.81 -18.62 -7.44
C ILE A 145 21.18 -18.22 -7.97
N PHE A 146 21.90 -17.39 -7.23
CA PHE A 146 23.27 -17.04 -7.53
C PHE A 146 24.21 -17.94 -6.73
N ALA A 147 24.83 -18.91 -7.40
CA ALA A 147 25.94 -19.67 -6.84
C ALA A 147 27.20 -18.79 -6.93
N ASP A 148 27.56 -18.15 -5.82
CA ASP A 148 28.64 -17.17 -5.74
C ASP A 148 29.83 -17.67 -4.89
N GLN A 149 30.94 -16.97 -4.99
CA GLN A 149 32.06 -17.15 -4.08
C GLN A 149 31.66 -16.79 -2.65
N ARG A 150 32.17 -17.58 -1.70
CA ARG A 150 32.05 -17.28 -0.28
C ARG A 150 32.72 -15.95 0.06
N ARG A 151 32.10 -15.17 0.93
CA ARG A 151 32.62 -13.91 1.48
C ARG A 151 33.10 -14.08 2.92
N ALA A 152 33.91 -13.13 3.39
CA ALA A 152 34.31 -13.07 4.79
C ALA A 152 33.08 -12.84 5.70
N ASN A 153 33.08 -13.46 6.89
CA ASN A 153 32.01 -13.33 7.89
C ASN A 153 30.61 -13.75 7.43
N GLU A 154 30.53 -14.67 6.47
CA GLU A 154 29.26 -15.16 5.95
C GLU A 154 28.61 -16.22 6.87
N TYR A 155 27.28 -16.25 6.85
CA TYR A 155 26.48 -17.22 7.60
C TYR A 155 25.76 -18.16 6.64
N GLU A 156 25.73 -19.43 7.03
CA GLU A 156 24.91 -20.45 6.41
C GLU A 156 23.53 -20.50 7.08
N ILE A 157 22.47 -20.50 6.28
CA ILE A 157 21.12 -20.82 6.73
C ILE A 157 21.01 -22.33 6.91
N LEU A 158 20.71 -22.76 8.13
CA LEU A 158 20.49 -24.16 8.47
C LEU A 158 19.04 -24.60 8.17
N PRO A 159 18.78 -25.91 8.04
CA PRO A 159 17.43 -26.42 7.79
C PRO A 159 16.39 -26.02 8.84
N SER A 160 16.82 -25.70 10.07
CA SER A 160 15.97 -25.19 11.15
C SER A 160 15.49 -23.74 10.94
N GLY A 161 16.10 -23.01 10.00
CA GLY A 161 15.93 -21.57 9.83
C GLY A 161 16.81 -20.71 10.73
N GLU A 162 17.63 -21.34 11.58
CA GLU A 162 18.72 -20.64 12.26
C GLU A 162 19.87 -20.39 11.29
N ARG A 163 20.77 -19.49 11.66
CA ARG A 163 21.99 -19.23 10.89
C ARG A 163 23.22 -19.59 11.71
N ARG A 164 24.24 -20.11 11.04
CA ARG A 164 25.53 -20.46 11.63
C ARG A 164 26.64 -19.76 10.88
N ARG A 165 27.55 -19.11 11.62
CA ARG A 165 28.74 -18.51 11.01
C ARG A 165 29.63 -19.60 10.41
N LEU A 166 30.08 -19.39 9.18
CA LEU A 166 31.03 -20.30 8.53
C LEU A 166 32.44 -20.13 9.10
N GLN A 167 33.17 -21.24 9.21
CA GLN A 167 34.58 -21.24 9.61
C GLN A 167 35.45 -20.69 8.48
N ASP A 168 36.54 -20.02 8.80
CA ASP A 168 37.41 -19.34 7.81
C ASP A 168 37.94 -20.26 6.69
N GLY A 169 38.08 -21.57 6.94
CA GLY A 169 38.51 -22.56 5.94
C GLY A 169 37.41 -23.21 5.08
N ASP A 170 36.14 -22.84 5.23
CA ASP A 170 35.05 -23.42 4.41
C ASP A 170 35.22 -23.04 2.93
N THR A 171 35.31 -24.04 2.05
CA THR A 171 35.56 -23.87 0.61
C THR A 171 34.29 -23.96 -0.24
N ARG A 172 33.13 -24.17 0.39
CA ARG A 172 31.85 -24.27 -0.31
C ARG A 172 31.47 -22.93 -0.95
N MET A 173 30.74 -22.98 -2.06
CA MET A 173 30.15 -21.81 -2.70
C MET A 173 28.83 -21.40 -2.03
N ALA A 174 28.58 -20.10 -1.98
CA ALA A 174 27.36 -19.53 -1.43
C ALA A 174 26.21 -19.67 -2.44
N LEU A 175 25.04 -20.15 -2.01
CA LEU A 175 23.79 -20.07 -2.77
C LEU A 175 22.98 -18.90 -2.23
N CYS A 176 22.96 -17.81 -3.00
CA CYS A 176 22.20 -16.61 -2.68
C CYS A 176 20.88 -16.63 -3.45
N VAL A 177 19.75 -16.54 -2.76
CA VAL A 177 18.43 -16.42 -3.40
C VAL A 177 18.21 -14.96 -3.81
N ILE A 178 17.81 -14.74 -5.06
CA ILE A 178 17.41 -13.42 -5.57
C ILE A 178 16.00 -13.55 -6.12
N ASP A 179 15.10 -12.70 -5.64
CA ASP A 179 13.72 -12.62 -6.09
C ASP A 179 13.53 -11.28 -6.82
N LEU A 180 12.96 -11.33 -8.02
CA LEU A 180 12.71 -10.17 -8.86
C LEU A 180 11.31 -9.63 -8.55
N LYS A 181 11.19 -8.32 -8.31
CA LYS A 181 9.89 -7.67 -8.15
C LYS A 181 9.84 -6.35 -8.90
N ASN A 182 8.82 -6.21 -9.75
CA ASN A 182 8.50 -4.96 -10.43
C ASN A 182 7.85 -3.95 -9.46
N VAL A 183 8.64 -3.49 -8.50
CA VAL A 183 8.29 -2.52 -7.46
C VAL A 183 9.51 -1.67 -7.11
N THR A 184 9.33 -0.43 -6.66
CA THR A 184 10.40 0.41 -6.12
C THR A 184 10.55 0.28 -4.61
N GLU A 185 9.44 0.05 -3.89
CA GLU A 185 9.45 -0.19 -2.45
C GLU A 185 9.30 -1.68 -2.11
N ALA A 186 10.09 -2.14 -1.14
CA ALA A 186 10.01 -3.51 -0.64
C ALA A 186 8.80 -3.66 0.31
N ASN A 187 7.96 -4.67 0.06
CA ASN A 187 6.97 -5.13 1.04
C ASN A 187 7.56 -6.28 1.85
N ALA A 188 7.28 -6.31 3.15
CA ALA A 188 7.63 -7.40 4.05
C ALA A 188 7.21 -8.80 3.53
N SER A 189 6.11 -8.89 2.77
CA SER A 189 5.69 -10.16 2.16
C SER A 189 6.69 -10.67 1.12
N TYR A 190 7.28 -9.79 0.30
CA TYR A 190 8.30 -10.16 -0.68
C TYR A 190 9.58 -10.59 0.02
N SER A 191 10.03 -9.85 1.04
CA SER A 191 11.21 -10.22 1.81
C SER A 191 11.07 -11.57 2.51
N ALA A 192 9.88 -11.87 3.04
CA ALA A 192 9.59 -13.17 3.65
C ALA A 192 9.50 -14.31 2.62
N GLU A 193 9.05 -14.02 1.39
CA GLU A 193 9.04 -14.98 0.28
C GLU A 193 10.47 -15.40 -0.12
N VAL A 194 11.42 -14.47 -0.13
CA VAL A 194 12.84 -14.81 -0.35
C VAL A 194 13.37 -15.71 0.78
N CYS A 195 13.00 -15.40 2.03
CA CYS A 195 13.37 -16.23 3.19
C CYS A 195 12.74 -17.62 3.11
N LEU A 196 11.50 -17.74 2.61
CA LEU A 196 10.83 -19.01 2.33
C LEU A 196 11.66 -19.84 1.34
N TYR A 197 12.06 -19.25 0.22
CA TYR A 197 12.90 -19.96 -0.74
C TYR A 197 14.23 -20.40 -0.13
N ALA A 198 14.88 -19.55 0.67
CA ALA A 198 16.16 -19.86 1.28
C ALA A 198 16.09 -21.03 2.28
N ILE A 199 15.09 -21.07 3.17
CA ILE A 199 14.96 -22.20 4.11
C ILE A 199 14.56 -23.50 3.42
N PHE A 200 13.69 -23.42 2.40
CA PHE A 200 13.33 -24.60 1.61
C PHE A 200 14.53 -25.10 0.80
N LEU A 201 15.37 -24.21 0.27
CA LEU A 201 16.62 -24.57 -0.41
C LEU A 201 17.61 -25.23 0.55
N SER A 202 17.72 -24.75 1.80
CA SER A 202 18.59 -25.35 2.82
C SER A 202 18.14 -26.77 3.18
N ASN A 203 16.83 -26.97 3.36
CA ASN A 203 16.26 -28.30 3.59
C ASN A 203 16.50 -29.22 2.39
N TRP A 204 16.16 -28.77 1.18
CA TRP A 204 16.38 -29.54 -0.06
C TRP A 204 17.84 -29.96 -0.25
N LEU A 205 18.78 -29.05 -0.02
CA LEU A 205 20.22 -29.33 -0.14
C LEU A 205 20.65 -30.40 0.87
N SER A 206 20.13 -30.32 2.10
CA SER A 206 20.46 -31.27 3.17
C SER A 206 19.85 -32.67 2.99
N THR A 207 18.69 -32.79 2.35
CA THR A 207 17.96 -34.07 2.24
C THR A 207 18.11 -34.75 0.88
N GLU A 208 17.93 -34.01 -0.22
CA GLU A 208 17.85 -34.58 -1.57
C GLU A 208 19.20 -34.57 -2.31
N CYS A 209 20.16 -33.79 -1.82
CA CYS A 209 21.42 -33.48 -2.51
C CYS A 209 22.64 -33.45 -1.57
N ALA A 210 22.78 -34.49 -0.72
CA ALA A 210 23.88 -34.59 0.25
C ALA A 210 25.29 -34.52 -0.37
N ASP A 211 25.42 -34.89 -1.66
CA ASP A 211 26.65 -34.72 -2.44
C ASP A 211 26.94 -33.24 -2.75
N LEU A 212 25.93 -32.47 -3.14
CA LEU A 212 26.03 -31.04 -3.38
C LEU A 212 26.19 -30.22 -2.09
N ALA A 213 25.68 -30.71 -0.95
CA ALA A 213 25.85 -30.06 0.35
C ALA A 213 27.33 -29.93 0.79
N LYS A 214 28.23 -30.73 0.19
CA LYS A 214 29.69 -30.63 0.39
C LYS A 214 30.34 -29.53 -0.46
N LEU A 215 29.66 -29.05 -1.48
CA LEU A 215 30.14 -28.05 -2.44
C LEU A 215 29.46 -26.70 -2.26
N PHE A 216 28.26 -26.69 -1.69
CA PHE A 216 27.43 -25.50 -1.55
C PHE A 216 26.88 -25.36 -0.14
N PHE A 217 26.56 -24.12 0.23
CA PHE A 217 25.75 -23.78 1.40
C PHE A 217 24.74 -22.70 1.02
N VAL A 218 23.62 -22.60 1.73
CA VAL A 218 22.66 -21.50 1.51
C VAL A 218 23.08 -20.30 2.34
N SER A 219 23.33 -19.17 1.68
CA SER A 219 23.80 -17.95 2.35
C SER A 219 22.64 -17.18 2.99
N ASP A 220 22.91 -16.50 4.11
CA ASP A 220 21.97 -15.52 4.68
C ASP A 220 21.91 -14.20 3.90
N ARG A 221 22.77 -14.05 2.88
CA ARG A 221 22.75 -12.94 1.92
C ARG A 221 21.75 -13.21 0.80
N VAL A 222 20.49 -12.95 1.11
CA VAL A 222 19.38 -13.09 0.15
C VAL A 222 18.87 -11.72 -0.27
N TYR A 223 18.43 -11.61 -1.52
CA TYR A 223 18.22 -10.32 -2.17
C TYR A 223 16.82 -10.18 -2.77
N LEU A 224 16.26 -8.98 -2.66
CA LEU A 224 15.11 -8.53 -3.42
C LEU A 224 15.57 -7.56 -4.51
N TRP A 225 15.61 -8.02 -5.75
CA TRP A 225 15.90 -7.16 -6.90
C TRP A 225 14.62 -6.43 -7.30
N ARG A 226 14.61 -5.13 -7.03
CA ARG A 226 13.50 -4.20 -7.28
C ARG A 226 13.58 -3.55 -8.66
N HIS A 227 12.53 -2.86 -9.09
CA HIS A 227 12.54 -1.97 -10.25
C HIS A 227 13.35 -0.69 -9.96
N VAL A 228 14.60 -0.86 -9.55
CA VAL A 228 15.60 0.18 -9.41
C VAL A 228 16.63 -0.10 -10.50
N GLU A 229 17.13 0.94 -11.15
CA GLU A 229 18.26 0.80 -12.06
C GLU A 229 19.39 0.07 -11.33
N MET A 230 20.16 -0.75 -12.04
CA MET A 230 21.38 -1.37 -11.52
C MET A 230 22.54 -0.46 -11.96
N PRO A 231 22.81 0.67 -11.26
CA PRO A 231 23.63 1.74 -11.79
C PRO A 231 25.07 1.29 -11.98
N GLN A 232 25.63 0.49 -11.07
CA GLN A 232 27.00 0.01 -11.21
C GLN A 232 27.10 -0.96 -12.40
N PHE A 233 26.17 -1.90 -12.53
CA PHE A 233 26.11 -2.87 -13.63
C PHE A 233 25.93 -2.18 -14.98
N THR A 234 25.01 -1.22 -15.06
CA THR A 234 24.70 -0.45 -16.26
C THR A 234 25.88 0.40 -16.68
N LYS A 235 26.47 1.14 -15.72
CA LYS A 235 27.68 1.93 -15.96
C LYS A 235 28.83 1.05 -16.41
N MET A 236 29.05 -0.09 -15.76
CA MET A 236 30.13 -1.01 -16.11
C MET A 236 30.01 -1.50 -17.56
N LYS A 237 28.79 -1.87 -18.00
CA LYS A 237 28.52 -2.27 -19.40
C LYS A 237 28.90 -1.21 -20.43
N ALA A 238 28.84 0.08 -20.08
CA ALA A 238 29.19 1.19 -20.96
C ALA A 238 30.70 1.50 -21.01
N THR A 239 31.52 0.85 -20.18
CA THR A 239 32.98 1.08 -20.15
C THR A 239 33.76 0.07 -21.00
N LYS A 240 35.00 0.40 -21.36
CA LYS A 240 35.95 -0.56 -22.00
C LYS A 240 36.21 -1.78 -21.12
N ASP A 241 36.33 -1.55 -19.80
CA ASP A 241 36.47 -2.59 -18.79
C ASP A 241 35.26 -3.52 -18.71
N GLY A 242 34.10 -3.01 -19.10
CA GLY A 242 32.88 -3.79 -19.26
C GLY A 242 32.94 -4.86 -20.33
N GLN A 243 34.02 -5.03 -21.11
CA GLN A 243 34.18 -6.23 -21.93
C GLN A 243 34.47 -7.48 -21.09
N ASP A 244 34.98 -7.31 -19.87
CA ASP A 244 35.22 -8.38 -18.92
C ASP A 244 33.93 -8.73 -18.16
N HIS A 245 33.48 -9.98 -18.31
CA HIS A 245 32.27 -10.47 -17.66
C HIS A 245 32.43 -10.60 -16.13
N ASP A 246 33.64 -10.81 -15.61
CA ASP A 246 33.87 -10.88 -14.16
C ASP A 246 33.71 -9.49 -13.53
N LYS A 247 34.21 -8.43 -14.19
CA LYS A 247 33.98 -7.03 -13.77
C LYS A 247 32.50 -6.64 -13.79
N ARG A 248 31.75 -7.11 -14.79
CA ARG A 248 30.28 -6.93 -14.83
C ARG A 248 29.62 -7.64 -13.66
N LEU A 249 30.03 -8.86 -13.34
CA LEU A 249 29.47 -9.62 -12.22
C LEU A 249 29.77 -8.95 -10.88
N ASP A 250 30.96 -8.39 -10.69
CA ASP A 250 31.31 -7.58 -9.51
C ASP A 250 30.46 -6.31 -9.39
N ALA A 251 30.15 -5.66 -10.50
CA ALA A 251 29.25 -4.52 -10.51
C ALA A 251 27.82 -4.92 -10.12
N LEU A 252 27.31 -6.04 -10.65
CA LEU A 252 26.01 -6.60 -10.26
C LEU A 252 25.97 -6.94 -8.77
N ARG A 253 27.04 -7.53 -8.22
CA ARG A 253 27.14 -7.83 -6.78
C ARG A 253 26.96 -6.59 -5.92
N LYS A 254 27.53 -5.45 -6.34
CA LYS A 254 27.40 -4.18 -5.60
C LYS A 254 25.97 -3.65 -5.64
N ASP A 255 25.32 -3.70 -6.80
CA ASP A 255 23.93 -3.24 -6.90
C ASP A 255 22.97 -4.14 -6.10
N LEU A 256 23.21 -5.46 -6.06
CA LEU A 256 22.39 -6.38 -5.26
C LEU A 256 22.41 -6.05 -3.75
N GLU A 257 23.46 -5.40 -3.24
CA GLU A 257 23.53 -5.00 -1.82
C GLU A 257 22.41 -4.03 -1.42
N GLU A 258 21.91 -3.21 -2.34
CA GLU A 258 20.77 -2.32 -2.10
C GLU A 258 19.45 -3.09 -1.92
N GLY A 259 19.41 -4.34 -2.38
CA GLY A 259 18.31 -5.27 -2.22
C GLY A 259 18.51 -6.28 -1.08
N LEU A 260 19.56 -6.15 -0.26
CA LEU A 260 19.87 -7.12 0.78
C LEU A 260 18.75 -7.20 1.83
N ILE A 261 18.21 -8.40 2.01
CA ILE A 261 17.19 -8.66 3.01
C ILE A 261 17.87 -9.08 4.31
N THR A 262 17.45 -8.46 5.42
CA THR A 262 17.84 -8.94 6.75
C THR A 262 17.05 -10.21 7.09
N TYR A 263 17.60 -11.38 6.76
CA TYR A 263 16.96 -12.69 6.93
C TYR A 263 16.32 -12.89 8.32
N LEU A 264 17.02 -12.49 9.39
CA LEU A 264 16.55 -12.63 10.77
C LEU A 264 15.27 -11.84 11.11
N ILE A 265 14.95 -10.78 10.35
CA ILE A 265 13.72 -10.01 10.54
C ILE A 265 12.51 -10.77 10.00
N TYR A 266 12.67 -11.48 8.88
CA TYR A 266 11.55 -12.05 8.13
C TYR A 266 11.37 -13.55 8.31
N MET A 267 12.45 -14.30 8.60
CA MET A 267 12.37 -15.73 8.90
C MET A 267 11.38 -16.09 10.03
N PRO A 268 11.25 -15.30 11.13
CA PRO A 268 10.22 -15.56 12.14
C PRO A 268 8.80 -15.62 11.57
N ASN A 269 8.47 -14.86 10.54
CA ASN A 269 7.16 -14.89 9.88
C ASN A 269 6.96 -16.20 9.10
N VAL A 270 8.00 -16.69 8.41
CA VAL A 270 7.98 -18.00 7.71
C VAL A 270 7.73 -19.12 8.72
N ARG A 271 8.48 -19.12 9.84
CA ARG A 271 8.32 -20.13 10.89
C ARG A 271 6.92 -20.07 11.51
N LYS A 272 6.47 -18.89 11.89
CA LYS A 272 5.14 -18.68 12.48
C LYS A 272 4.02 -19.17 11.56
N PHE A 273 4.16 -18.94 10.25
CA PHE A 273 3.18 -19.41 9.26
C PHE A 273 2.95 -20.92 9.34
N PHE A 274 4.02 -21.73 9.31
CA PHE A 274 3.90 -23.18 9.32
C PHE A 274 3.64 -23.77 10.71
N VAL A 275 4.20 -23.19 11.76
CA VAL A 275 4.11 -23.73 13.13
C VAL A 275 2.79 -23.37 13.81
N GLU A 276 2.28 -22.15 13.57
CA GLU A 276 1.14 -21.58 14.28
C GLU A 276 -0.03 -21.26 13.35
N ASP A 277 0.16 -20.38 12.36
CA ASP A 277 -0.97 -19.79 11.64
C ASP A 277 -1.73 -20.79 10.77
N LEU A 278 -1.02 -21.55 9.93
CA LEU A 278 -1.64 -22.52 9.04
C LEU A 278 -2.34 -23.66 9.81
N PRO A 279 -1.72 -24.33 10.80
CA PRO A 279 -2.41 -25.34 11.60
C PRO A 279 -3.63 -24.79 12.36
N ARG A 280 -3.52 -23.58 12.92
CA ARG A 280 -4.62 -22.92 13.64
C ARG A 280 -5.81 -22.66 12.72
N VAL A 281 -5.55 -22.18 11.50
CA VAL A 281 -6.59 -21.90 10.50
C VAL A 281 -7.24 -23.18 9.99
N LEU A 282 -6.44 -24.19 9.65
CA LEU A 282 -6.92 -25.52 9.26
C LEU A 282 -7.73 -26.18 10.37
N GLY A 283 -7.28 -26.11 11.62
CA GLY A 283 -7.98 -26.70 12.75
C GLY A 283 -9.38 -26.12 12.96
N VAL A 284 -9.58 -24.83 12.69
CA VAL A 284 -10.92 -24.21 12.73
C VAL A 284 -11.73 -24.57 11.49
N GLY A 285 -11.15 -24.43 10.30
CA GLY A 285 -11.87 -24.64 9.05
C GLY A 285 -12.28 -26.09 8.81
N ASP A 286 -11.45 -27.06 9.16
CA ASP A 286 -11.72 -28.49 8.99
C ASP A 286 -12.75 -28.98 10.03
N ALA A 287 -12.71 -28.42 11.25
CA ALA A 287 -13.63 -28.84 12.32
C ALA A 287 -15.00 -28.14 12.27
N LYS A 288 -15.05 -26.88 11.84
CA LYS A 288 -16.25 -26.01 11.93
C LYS A 288 -16.70 -25.43 10.60
N GLY A 289 -15.99 -25.69 9.52
CA GLY A 289 -16.25 -25.14 8.19
C GLY A 289 -15.62 -23.76 7.98
N TRP A 290 -15.48 -23.36 6.71
CA TRP A 290 -14.86 -22.10 6.30
C TRP A 290 -15.54 -20.86 6.92
N ALA A 291 -16.85 -20.92 7.15
CA ALA A 291 -17.63 -19.80 7.68
C ALA A 291 -17.28 -19.49 9.15
N ALA A 292 -16.73 -20.46 9.88
CA ALA A 292 -16.24 -20.27 11.25
C ALA A 292 -14.82 -19.69 11.30
N VAL A 293 -14.11 -19.67 10.18
CA VAL A 293 -12.77 -19.08 10.10
C VAL A 293 -12.89 -17.56 10.16
N ASP A 294 -12.12 -16.98 11.08
CA ASP A 294 -12.16 -15.56 11.44
C ASP A 294 -11.79 -14.64 10.26
N TYR A 295 -12.43 -13.48 10.19
CA TYR A 295 -12.15 -12.46 9.18
C TYR A 295 -12.40 -11.07 9.74
N HIS A 296 -11.72 -10.07 9.20
CA HIS A 296 -11.95 -8.68 9.58
C HIS A 296 -11.69 -7.78 8.37
N VAL A 297 -12.75 -7.23 7.79
CA VAL A 297 -12.66 -6.36 6.62
C VAL A 297 -11.87 -5.09 6.97
N ASN A 298 -10.82 -4.80 6.22
CA ASN A 298 -9.94 -3.65 6.42
C ASN A 298 -9.20 -3.31 5.10
N PRO A 299 -8.42 -2.22 5.02
CA PRO A 299 -7.69 -1.83 3.80
C PRO A 299 -6.87 -2.92 3.12
N ARG A 300 -6.31 -3.89 3.86
CA ARG A 300 -5.53 -5.00 3.29
C ARG A 300 -6.38 -6.02 2.53
N CYS A 301 -7.70 -5.98 2.69
CA CYS A 301 -8.62 -6.83 1.94
C CYS A 301 -8.80 -6.34 0.49
N GLY A 302 -8.28 -5.16 0.14
CA GLY A 302 -8.44 -4.52 -1.16
C GLY A 302 -8.16 -5.46 -2.34
N SER A 303 -7.22 -6.42 -2.21
CA SER A 303 -6.83 -7.40 -3.24
C SER A 303 -7.38 -8.83 -3.05
N CYS A 304 -8.31 -9.05 -2.12
CA CYS A 304 -8.84 -10.39 -1.82
C CYS A 304 -9.98 -10.78 -2.79
N ASP A 305 -9.95 -12.03 -3.30
CA ASP A 305 -10.97 -12.59 -4.21
C ASP A 305 -12.29 -12.92 -3.50
N TRP A 306 -12.28 -13.01 -2.16
CA TRP A 306 -13.48 -13.27 -1.34
C TRP A 306 -14.03 -12.02 -0.64
N LEU A 307 -13.60 -10.83 -1.09
CA LEU A 307 -14.11 -9.57 -0.56
C LEU A 307 -15.59 -9.35 -0.94
N GLY A 308 -15.92 -9.57 -2.23
CA GLY A 308 -17.26 -9.37 -2.77
C GLY A 308 -17.62 -7.93 -3.07
N ASN A 309 -16.68 -7.12 -3.56
CA ASN A 309 -16.99 -5.76 -4.03
C ASN A 309 -17.71 -5.80 -5.38
N THR A 310 -19.04 -5.67 -5.35
CA THR A 310 -19.92 -5.78 -6.53
C THR A 310 -19.66 -4.74 -7.62
N ASN A 311 -18.99 -3.64 -7.29
CA ASN A 311 -18.66 -2.58 -8.25
C ASN A 311 -17.64 -3.02 -9.30
N TRP A 312 -16.80 -4.00 -8.98
CA TRP A 312 -15.75 -4.48 -9.87
C TRP A 312 -16.10 -5.76 -10.61
N LEU A 313 -17.17 -6.44 -10.18
CA LEU A 313 -17.49 -7.77 -10.68
C LEU A 313 -17.98 -7.74 -12.14
N SER A 314 -17.53 -8.73 -12.92
CA SER A 314 -18.09 -9.03 -14.24
C SER A 314 -19.55 -9.48 -14.14
N VAL A 315 -20.23 -9.59 -15.27
CA VAL A 315 -21.62 -10.09 -15.31
C VAL A 315 -21.72 -11.51 -14.77
N GLU A 316 -20.73 -12.35 -15.06
CA GLU A 316 -20.64 -13.75 -14.62
C GLU A 316 -20.40 -13.82 -13.11
N ASP A 317 -19.41 -13.09 -12.60
CA ASP A 317 -19.09 -13.07 -11.17
C ASP A 317 -20.23 -12.45 -10.34
N LYS A 318 -21.00 -11.50 -10.89
CA LYS A 318 -22.23 -11.00 -10.27
C LYS A 318 -23.27 -12.10 -10.07
N LYS A 319 -23.40 -13.05 -11.02
CA LYS A 319 -24.31 -14.20 -10.87
C LYS A 319 -23.83 -15.14 -9.76
N VAL A 320 -22.52 -15.41 -9.71
CA VAL A 320 -21.90 -16.23 -8.65
C VAL A 320 -22.10 -15.59 -7.28
N PHE A 321 -21.89 -14.28 -7.17
CA PHE A 321 -22.14 -13.49 -5.97
C PHE A 321 -23.61 -13.55 -5.55
N ALA A 322 -24.53 -13.27 -6.48
CA ALA A 322 -25.97 -13.22 -6.19
C ALA A 322 -26.53 -14.56 -5.72
N ALA A 323 -25.98 -15.69 -6.17
CA ALA A 323 -26.39 -17.01 -5.73
C ALA A 323 -26.05 -17.29 -4.25
N ASN A 324 -24.92 -16.76 -3.74
CA ASN A 324 -24.46 -17.00 -2.37
C ASN A 324 -23.76 -15.76 -1.79
N PRO A 325 -24.47 -14.66 -1.51
CA PRO A 325 -23.83 -13.40 -1.16
C PRO A 325 -23.12 -13.43 0.21
N THR A 326 -23.59 -14.27 1.14
CA THR A 326 -22.96 -14.47 2.47
C THR A 326 -21.62 -15.20 2.42
N HIS A 327 -21.22 -15.73 1.26
CA HIS A 327 -19.87 -16.26 1.04
C HIS A 327 -18.79 -15.17 1.05
N TYR A 328 -19.17 -13.90 0.87
CA TYR A 328 -18.23 -12.81 0.67
C TYR A 328 -18.22 -11.81 1.82
N CYS A 329 -17.03 -11.35 2.18
CA CYS A 329 -16.80 -10.68 3.46
C CYS A 329 -17.52 -9.33 3.60
N PHE A 330 -17.64 -8.54 2.53
CA PHE A 330 -18.39 -7.27 2.54
C PHE A 330 -19.85 -7.49 2.91
N HIS A 331 -20.55 -8.31 2.14
CA HIS A 331 -21.97 -8.58 2.36
C HIS A 331 -22.19 -9.26 3.71
N ASN A 332 -21.38 -10.26 4.05
CA ASN A 332 -21.50 -10.96 5.33
C ASN A 332 -21.26 -10.03 6.53
N ALA A 333 -20.28 -9.11 6.45
CA ALA A 333 -20.03 -8.15 7.52
C ALA A 333 -21.20 -7.16 7.69
N GLU A 334 -21.82 -6.73 6.60
CA GLU A 334 -23.01 -5.86 6.67
C GLU A 334 -24.20 -6.58 7.31
N THR A 335 -24.52 -7.79 6.86
CA THR A 335 -25.71 -8.53 7.33
C THR A 335 -25.60 -9.04 8.76
N THR A 336 -24.39 -9.38 9.21
CA THR A 336 -24.14 -9.84 10.59
C THR A 336 -23.83 -8.71 11.57
N ASP A 337 -23.86 -7.46 11.10
CA ASP A 337 -23.47 -6.28 11.88
C ASP A 337 -22.06 -6.40 12.51
N HIS A 338 -21.14 -6.93 11.72
CA HIS A 338 -19.79 -7.26 12.17
C HIS A 338 -19.01 -6.01 12.60
N LEU A 339 -18.18 -6.14 13.65
CA LEU A 339 -17.37 -5.05 14.19
C LEU A 339 -16.41 -4.41 13.19
N SER A 340 -16.00 -5.13 12.15
CA SER A 340 -15.16 -4.58 11.07
C SER A 340 -15.83 -3.47 10.27
N LYS A 341 -17.15 -3.26 10.39
CA LYS A 341 -17.81 -2.07 9.85
C LYS A 341 -17.24 -0.79 10.43
N MET A 342 -16.64 -0.80 11.62
CA MET A 342 -15.97 0.35 12.23
C MET A 342 -14.56 0.53 11.63
N PRO A 343 -14.29 1.59 10.83
CA PRO A 343 -13.04 1.71 10.07
C PRO A 343 -11.73 1.69 10.86
N SER A 344 -11.74 2.23 12.09
CA SER A 344 -10.55 2.36 12.92
C SER A 344 -10.30 1.14 13.80
N LEU A 345 -11.24 0.20 13.87
CA LEU A 345 -11.15 -0.94 14.76
C LEU A 345 -10.27 -2.04 14.14
N SER A 346 -9.21 -2.43 14.87
CA SER A 346 -8.36 -3.55 14.45
C SER A 346 -9.00 -4.90 14.76
N ARG A 347 -8.57 -5.96 14.06
CA ARG A 347 -8.97 -7.35 14.34
C ARG A 347 -8.77 -7.74 15.81
N GLY A 348 -7.64 -7.35 16.40
CA GLY A 348 -7.34 -7.60 17.81
C GLY A 348 -8.31 -6.89 18.75
N ALA A 349 -8.62 -5.62 18.48
CA ALA A 349 -9.60 -4.85 19.24
C ALA A 349 -11.02 -5.43 19.11
N SER A 350 -11.42 -5.89 17.90
CA SER A 350 -12.69 -6.60 17.69
C SER A 350 -12.81 -7.86 18.53
N ARG A 351 -11.75 -8.67 18.61
CA ARG A 351 -11.74 -9.90 19.43
C ARG A 351 -11.90 -9.61 20.93
N VAL A 352 -11.27 -8.54 21.42
CA VAL A 352 -11.42 -8.10 22.81
C VAL A 352 -12.86 -7.66 23.09
N LEU A 353 -13.48 -6.88 22.19
CA LEU A 353 -14.89 -6.50 22.29
C LEU A 353 -15.84 -7.70 22.24
N GLN A 354 -15.64 -8.63 21.30
CA GLN A 354 -16.42 -9.87 21.19
C GLN A 354 -16.34 -10.69 22.48
N SER A 355 -15.13 -10.91 23.01
CA SER A 355 -14.91 -11.67 24.24
C SER A 355 -15.50 -10.97 25.48
N GLY A 356 -15.57 -9.64 25.45
CA GLY A 356 -16.20 -8.82 26.48
C GLY A 356 -17.71 -8.64 26.34
N GLY A 357 -18.39 -9.38 25.45
CA GLY A 357 -19.86 -9.35 25.30
C GLY A 357 -20.39 -8.33 24.29
N HIS A 358 -19.54 -7.73 23.47
CA HIS A 358 -19.90 -6.76 22.43
C HIS A 358 -19.57 -7.27 21.02
N PRO A 359 -20.25 -8.31 20.51
CA PRO A 359 -19.85 -8.97 19.27
C PRO A 359 -20.24 -8.24 17.97
N THR A 360 -21.12 -7.23 18.04
CA THR A 360 -21.66 -6.49 16.89
C THR A 360 -21.57 -4.99 17.10
N VAL A 361 -21.64 -4.20 16.02
CA VAL A 361 -21.63 -2.73 16.12
C VAL A 361 -22.77 -2.22 17.00
N ALA A 362 -23.97 -2.78 16.85
CA ALA A 362 -25.14 -2.44 17.65
C ALA A 362 -24.90 -2.64 19.16
N LYS A 363 -24.09 -3.62 19.56
CA LYS A 363 -23.73 -3.86 20.96
C LYS A 363 -22.64 -2.91 21.48
N VAL A 364 -21.94 -2.22 20.59
CA VAL A 364 -20.92 -1.21 20.91
C VAL A 364 -21.52 0.21 20.97
N VAL A 365 -22.69 0.43 20.34
CA VAL A 365 -23.39 1.72 20.37
C VAL A 365 -23.51 2.22 21.82
N ASP A 366 -23.04 3.44 22.03
CA ASP A 366 -23.12 4.16 23.31
C ASP A 366 -22.48 3.40 24.49
N ILE A 367 -21.51 2.50 24.23
CA ILE A 367 -20.69 1.87 25.27
C ILE A 367 -20.04 2.94 26.16
N ASP A 368 -20.12 2.75 27.48
CA ASP A 368 -19.56 3.69 28.44
C ASP A 368 -18.03 3.73 28.36
N ALA A 369 -17.46 4.93 28.32
CA ALA A 369 -16.01 5.13 28.20
C ALA A 369 -15.21 4.56 29.38
N SER A 370 -15.87 4.24 30.50
CA SER A 370 -15.28 3.60 31.68
C SER A 370 -15.34 2.06 31.63
N ALA A 371 -16.04 1.46 30.66
CA ALA A 371 -16.20 0.01 30.53
C ALA A 371 -14.85 -0.73 30.53
N ASP A 372 -14.73 -1.77 31.35
CA ASP A 372 -13.46 -2.46 31.57
C ASP A 372 -12.92 -3.13 30.30
N VAL A 373 -13.80 -3.61 29.41
CA VAL A 373 -13.40 -4.18 28.10
C VAL A 373 -12.56 -3.20 27.28
N LEU A 374 -12.82 -1.89 27.38
CA LEU A 374 -12.07 -0.87 26.65
C LEU A 374 -10.64 -0.69 27.21
N ARG A 375 -10.35 -1.17 28.42
CA ARG A 375 -9.02 -1.08 29.04
C ARG A 375 -8.10 -2.24 28.66
N GLN A 376 -8.65 -3.32 28.10
CA GLN A 376 -7.95 -4.58 27.79
C GLN A 376 -7.12 -4.51 26.49
N HIS A 377 -7.22 -3.43 25.71
CA HIS A 377 -6.44 -3.24 24.49
C HIS A 377 -5.99 -1.78 24.35
N ALA A 378 -4.74 -1.55 23.96
CA ALA A 378 -4.16 -0.20 23.90
C ALA A 378 -4.95 0.77 23.01
N PHE A 379 -5.37 0.31 21.82
CA PHE A 379 -6.22 1.11 20.92
C PHE A 379 -7.58 1.43 21.56
N LEU A 380 -8.26 0.44 22.16
CA LEU A 380 -9.56 0.65 22.79
C LEU A 380 -9.45 1.67 23.93
N LYS A 381 -8.38 1.57 24.73
CA LYS A 381 -8.12 2.46 25.85
C LYS A 381 -7.86 3.90 25.41
N LYS A 382 -7.12 4.08 24.31
CA LYS A 382 -6.82 5.38 23.70
C LYS A 382 -8.10 6.04 23.16
N ASP A 383 -8.95 5.26 22.51
CA ASP A 383 -10.11 5.76 21.76
C ASP A 383 -11.46 5.57 22.48
N ARG A 384 -11.44 5.19 23.76
CA ARG A 384 -12.63 4.83 24.57
C ARG A 384 -13.77 5.85 24.57
N ILE A 385 -13.46 7.13 24.36
CA ILE A 385 -14.46 8.22 24.30
C ILE A 385 -15.17 8.25 22.92
N GLN A 386 -14.50 7.80 21.86
CA GLN A 386 -15.01 7.87 20.48
C GLN A 386 -15.69 6.57 20.02
N ILE A 387 -15.30 5.41 20.56
CA ILE A 387 -15.76 4.09 20.08
C ILE A 387 -17.29 3.97 20.05
N GLY A 388 -17.97 4.25 21.16
CA GLY A 388 -19.43 4.16 21.23
C GLY A 388 -20.12 5.15 20.29
N ALA A 389 -19.59 6.36 20.19
CA ALA A 389 -20.15 7.40 19.34
C ALA A 389 -19.93 7.11 17.83
N ARG A 390 -18.80 6.52 17.44
CA ARG A 390 -18.55 6.04 16.08
C ARG A 390 -19.46 4.87 15.72
N ALA A 391 -19.67 3.93 16.63
CA ALA A 391 -20.65 2.85 16.44
C ALA A 391 -22.07 3.42 16.26
N SER A 392 -22.46 4.43 17.06
CA SER A 392 -23.73 5.17 16.95
C SER A 392 -23.88 5.84 15.58
N ALA A 393 -22.83 6.49 15.07
CA ALA A 393 -22.82 7.13 13.76
C ALA A 393 -23.08 6.13 12.62
N ILE A 394 -22.41 4.97 12.65
CA ILE A 394 -22.62 3.89 11.67
C ILE A 394 -24.02 3.29 11.76
N ALA A 395 -24.49 3.01 12.99
CA ALA A 395 -25.80 2.38 13.23
C ALA A 395 -26.97 3.29 12.82
N LYS A 396 -26.86 4.60 13.10
CA LYS A 396 -27.90 5.60 12.80
C LYS A 396 -27.76 6.23 11.42
N ASN A 397 -26.70 5.90 10.69
CA ASN A 397 -26.32 6.54 9.43
C ASN A 397 -26.27 8.09 9.55
N ALA A 398 -25.67 8.59 10.63
CA ALA A 398 -25.70 10.00 10.99
C ALA A 398 -24.30 10.54 11.30
N VAL A 399 -23.99 11.72 10.78
CA VAL A 399 -22.74 12.43 11.09
C VAL A 399 -22.88 13.16 12.41
N THR A 400 -21.88 13.01 13.28
CA THR A 400 -21.77 13.83 14.50
C THR A 400 -20.36 14.37 14.66
N VAL A 401 -20.22 15.50 15.35
CA VAL A 401 -18.94 16.17 15.59
C VAL A 401 -18.68 16.25 17.08
N ASP A 402 -17.48 15.88 17.51
CA ASP A 402 -17.01 16.09 18.86
C ASP A 402 -16.51 17.52 19.04
N GLN A 403 -17.36 18.37 19.63
CA GLN A 403 -17.06 19.77 19.91
C GLN A 403 -15.93 19.96 20.94
N LYS A 404 -15.55 18.91 21.67
CA LYS A 404 -14.48 18.95 22.69
C LYS A 404 -13.17 18.36 22.18
N ALA A 405 -13.14 17.85 20.95
CA ALA A 405 -11.93 17.29 20.37
C ALA A 405 -10.84 18.36 20.27
N LYS A 406 -9.67 18.08 20.83
CA LYS A 406 -8.50 18.94 20.69
C LYS A 406 -7.76 18.54 19.43
N VAL A 407 -7.75 19.42 18.45
CA VAL A 407 -7.00 19.25 17.21
C VAL A 407 -5.70 20.06 17.32
N ALA A 408 -4.57 19.35 17.36
CA ALA A 408 -3.26 19.95 17.19
C ALA A 408 -2.94 20.08 15.68
N GLY A 409 -2.10 21.04 15.31
CA GLY A 409 -1.59 21.17 13.94
C GLY A 409 -2.22 22.27 13.08
N LEU A 410 -3.47 22.68 13.32
CA LEU A 410 -4.07 23.80 12.59
C LEU A 410 -3.41 25.14 12.95
N ALA A 411 -2.85 25.82 11.96
CA ALA A 411 -2.20 27.11 12.16
C ALA A 411 -3.24 28.18 12.56
N ARG A 412 -2.97 28.90 13.66
CA ARG A 412 -3.78 30.05 14.06
C ARG A 412 -3.49 31.23 13.13
N GLY A 413 -4.53 31.76 12.49
CA GLY A 413 -4.42 32.95 11.65
C GLY A 413 -3.59 32.72 10.37
N ARG A 414 -3.91 31.66 9.63
CA ARG A 414 -3.37 31.47 8.26
C ARG A 414 -4.01 32.44 7.27
N HIS A 415 -3.25 32.77 6.24
CA HIS A 415 -3.64 33.65 5.15
C HIS A 415 -3.77 32.88 3.83
N ALA A 416 -2.85 31.98 3.51
CA ALA A 416 -2.94 31.14 2.32
C ALA A 416 -3.17 29.67 2.72
N GLU A 417 -4.07 29.00 2.01
CA GLU A 417 -4.34 27.58 2.15
C GLU A 417 -4.16 26.90 0.79
N TYR A 418 -3.30 25.89 0.76
CA TYR A 418 -3.11 25.03 -0.41
C TYR A 418 -3.48 23.60 -0.04
N ALA A 419 -4.56 23.08 -0.63
CA ALA A 419 -4.98 21.70 -0.46
C ALA A 419 -4.41 20.87 -1.61
N ILE A 420 -3.55 19.90 -1.27
CA ILE A 420 -2.84 19.06 -2.23
C ILE A 420 -3.32 17.62 -2.09
N VAL A 421 -3.63 17.01 -3.22
CA VAL A 421 -3.96 15.60 -3.34
C VAL A 421 -2.93 14.95 -4.24
N VAL A 422 -2.39 13.83 -3.79
CA VAL A 422 -1.39 13.07 -4.52
C VAL A 422 -1.91 11.65 -4.69
N ASN A 423 -1.91 11.15 -5.92
CA ASN A 423 -2.19 9.76 -6.22
C ASN A 423 -0.95 9.14 -6.86
N PHE A 424 -0.67 7.90 -6.50
CA PHE A 424 0.56 7.20 -6.87
C PHE A 424 0.32 5.70 -6.94
N ASP A 425 1.13 4.97 -7.71
CA ASP A 425 1.16 3.51 -7.62
C ASP A 425 2.08 3.10 -6.47
N ALA A 426 1.53 2.48 -5.43
CA ALA A 426 2.32 1.98 -4.30
C ALA A 426 3.36 0.92 -4.70
N GLY A 427 3.22 0.31 -5.89
CA GLY A 427 4.23 -0.60 -6.42
C GLY A 427 5.43 0.11 -7.03
N SER A 428 5.21 0.98 -8.01
CA SER A 428 6.30 1.69 -8.71
C SER A 428 6.76 2.97 -8.02
N GLY A 429 6.02 3.51 -7.05
CA GLY A 429 6.32 4.79 -6.41
C GLY A 429 6.19 6.00 -7.36
N PHE A 430 5.75 5.79 -8.60
CA PHE A 430 5.46 6.87 -9.55
C PHE A 430 4.15 7.55 -9.19
N LEU A 431 4.15 8.87 -9.33
CA LEU A 431 2.94 9.65 -9.31
C LEU A 431 2.05 9.22 -10.49
N THR A 432 0.76 9.19 -10.23
CA THR A 432 -0.29 8.97 -11.24
C THR A 432 -1.11 10.24 -11.43
N GLY A 433 -1.00 11.16 -10.48
CA GLY A 433 -1.34 12.55 -10.65
C GLY A 433 -1.26 13.32 -9.35
N VAL A 434 -1.23 14.63 -9.49
CA VAL A 434 -1.20 15.60 -8.38
C VAL A 434 -2.23 16.67 -8.67
N ALA A 435 -2.92 17.14 -7.63
CA ALA A 435 -3.81 18.27 -7.76
C ALA A 435 -3.55 19.28 -6.63
N VAL A 436 -3.69 20.58 -6.95
CA VAL A 436 -3.65 21.67 -5.97
C VAL A 436 -4.87 22.61 -6.04
N ARG A 437 -5.36 23.04 -4.88
CA ARG A 437 -6.40 24.05 -4.75
C ARG A 437 -5.88 25.17 -3.85
N GLY A 438 -6.03 26.41 -4.29
CA GLY A 438 -5.49 27.58 -3.59
C GLY A 438 -6.57 28.55 -3.15
N ILE A 439 -6.52 28.98 -1.88
CA ILE A 439 -7.36 30.05 -1.35
C ILE A 439 -6.50 31.02 -0.54
N LEU A 440 -6.67 32.31 -0.81
CA LEU A 440 -6.08 33.40 -0.06
C LEU A 440 -7.16 34.11 0.76
N PHE A 441 -6.96 34.22 2.06
CA PHE A 441 -7.82 34.91 3.01
C PHE A 441 -7.23 36.27 3.37
N ALA A 442 -8.08 37.29 3.43
CA ALA A 442 -7.68 38.56 3.99
C ALA A 442 -7.47 38.40 5.51
N PRO A 443 -6.55 39.17 6.13
CA PRO A 443 -6.42 39.21 7.58
C PRO A 443 -7.75 39.57 8.25
N TYR A 444 -7.90 39.21 9.54
CA TYR A 444 -9.12 39.50 10.29
C TYR A 444 -9.56 40.97 10.16
N ALA A 445 -10.86 41.17 9.93
CA ALA A 445 -11.49 42.48 9.67
C ALA A 445 -11.01 43.24 8.42
N LYS A 446 -10.12 42.65 7.60
CA LYS A 446 -9.72 43.21 6.30
C LYS A 446 -10.45 42.50 5.15
N LYS A 447 -10.45 43.12 3.97
CA LYS A 447 -11.04 42.59 2.74
C LYS A 447 -10.17 42.94 1.54
N PHE A 448 -10.22 42.10 0.51
CA PHE A 448 -9.63 42.43 -0.78
C PHE A 448 -10.58 43.33 -1.57
N PRO A 449 -10.08 44.40 -2.21
CA PRO A 449 -10.88 45.19 -3.13
C PRO A 449 -11.22 44.36 -4.38
N VAL A 450 -12.43 44.57 -4.91
CA VAL A 450 -12.89 43.97 -6.18
C VAL A 450 -13.36 45.11 -7.08
N GLU A 451 -12.84 45.17 -8.29
CA GLU A 451 -13.21 46.22 -9.24
C GLU A 451 -14.68 46.09 -9.64
N GLY A 452 -15.46 47.16 -9.45
CA GLY A 452 -16.89 47.18 -9.76
C GLY A 452 -17.77 46.29 -8.86
N GLY A 453 -17.25 45.80 -7.73
CA GLY A 453 -17.98 44.90 -6.84
C GLY A 453 -17.68 45.12 -5.36
N GLU A 454 -18.39 44.37 -4.51
CA GLU A 454 -18.22 44.43 -3.07
C GLU A 454 -16.87 43.78 -2.65
N PRO A 455 -16.13 44.39 -1.70
CA PRO A 455 -14.91 43.79 -1.18
C PRO A 455 -15.16 42.42 -0.57
N VAL A 456 -14.24 41.49 -0.83
CA VAL A 456 -14.37 40.07 -0.43
C VAL A 456 -13.37 39.71 0.66
N SER A 457 -13.74 38.77 1.53
CA SER A 457 -12.85 38.27 2.61
C SER A 457 -11.83 37.23 2.14
N PHE A 458 -11.95 36.75 0.89
CA PHE A 458 -11.06 35.76 0.32
C PHE A 458 -10.99 35.88 -1.20
N LYS A 459 -9.87 35.44 -1.77
CA LYS A 459 -9.65 35.24 -3.20
C LYS A 459 -9.38 33.76 -3.44
N ALA A 460 -10.14 33.13 -4.34
CA ALA A 460 -9.84 31.77 -4.79
C ALA A 460 -8.86 31.85 -5.97
N PHE A 461 -7.77 31.08 -5.93
CA PHE A 461 -6.89 30.90 -7.08
C PHE A 461 -7.43 29.88 -8.08
N GLY A 462 -8.26 28.94 -7.60
CA GLY A 462 -8.87 27.89 -8.39
C GLY A 462 -8.42 26.51 -7.95
N GLU A 463 -8.65 25.55 -8.82
CA GLU A 463 -8.32 24.12 -8.70
C GLU A 463 -7.55 23.73 -9.96
N ALA A 464 -6.47 22.98 -9.79
CA ALA A 464 -5.66 22.47 -10.89
C ALA A 464 -5.28 21.02 -10.61
N ALA A 465 -5.35 20.16 -11.63
CA ALA A 465 -5.00 18.76 -11.54
C ALA A 465 -4.14 18.35 -12.74
N PHE A 466 -3.14 17.51 -12.47
CA PHE A 466 -2.11 17.10 -13.40
C PHE A 466 -2.05 15.59 -13.36
N ALA A 467 -2.67 14.93 -14.36
CA ALA A 467 -2.68 13.48 -14.50
C ALA A 467 -1.39 12.99 -15.19
N ILE A 468 -0.95 11.78 -14.84
CA ILE A 468 0.24 11.15 -15.42
C ILE A 468 -0.18 9.87 -16.13
N ASN A 469 -0.12 9.91 -17.46
CA ASN A 469 -0.67 8.89 -18.34
C ASN A 469 0.34 7.81 -18.79
N LYS A 470 1.60 7.87 -18.31
CA LYS A 470 2.64 6.87 -18.60
C LYS A 470 3.51 6.59 -17.38
N ASP A 471 3.97 5.36 -17.25
CA ASP A 471 4.94 4.93 -16.23
C ASP A 471 6.37 5.28 -16.63
N GLN A 472 6.63 6.57 -16.86
CA GLN A 472 7.93 7.07 -17.32
C GLN A 472 8.30 8.38 -16.61
N LEU A 473 9.58 8.54 -16.29
CA LEU A 473 10.12 9.75 -15.64
C LEU A 473 9.73 11.04 -16.39
N VAL A 474 9.78 11.02 -17.73
CA VAL A 474 9.43 12.19 -18.56
C VAL A 474 7.97 12.61 -18.39
N ALA A 475 7.05 11.63 -18.28
CA ALA A 475 5.63 11.91 -18.09
C ALA A 475 5.34 12.41 -16.67
N GLU A 476 5.99 11.82 -15.66
CA GLU A 476 5.93 12.31 -14.28
C GLU A 476 6.46 13.76 -14.19
N TRP A 477 7.59 14.06 -14.83
CA TRP A 477 8.16 15.41 -14.86
C TRP A 477 7.23 16.43 -15.51
N ALA A 478 6.57 16.10 -16.62
CA ALA A 478 5.65 17.00 -17.29
C ALA A 478 4.49 17.44 -16.37
N ALA A 479 3.93 16.50 -15.58
CA ALA A 479 2.89 16.81 -14.61
C ALA A 479 3.43 17.56 -13.38
N LEU A 480 4.59 17.12 -12.85
CA LEU A 480 5.22 17.72 -11.67
C LEU A 480 5.66 19.16 -11.93
N SER A 481 6.28 19.44 -13.08
CA SER A 481 6.68 20.80 -13.47
C SER A 481 5.47 21.73 -13.61
N SER A 482 4.36 21.26 -14.19
CA SER A 482 3.11 22.03 -14.28
C SER A 482 2.51 22.35 -12.91
N PHE A 483 2.57 21.38 -11.98
CA PHE A 483 2.19 21.59 -10.58
C PHE A 483 3.09 22.61 -9.87
N ILE A 484 4.41 22.50 -10.05
CA ILE A 484 5.41 23.43 -9.47
C ILE A 484 5.18 24.85 -9.99
N GLU A 485 4.94 25.01 -11.29
CA GLU A 485 4.65 26.30 -11.89
C GLU A 485 3.39 26.92 -11.31
N THR A 486 2.31 26.14 -11.19
CA THR A 486 1.02 26.59 -10.67
C THR A 486 1.12 26.99 -9.19
N LEU A 487 1.68 26.13 -8.34
CA LEU A 487 1.81 26.40 -6.91
C LEU A 487 2.77 27.58 -6.65
N GLY A 488 3.91 27.62 -7.34
CA GLY A 488 4.86 28.72 -7.24
C GLY A 488 4.24 30.06 -7.63
N SER A 489 3.51 30.10 -8.74
CA SER A 489 2.79 31.30 -9.21
C SER A 489 1.74 31.77 -8.19
N TRP A 490 0.94 30.87 -7.63
CA TRP A 490 -0.06 31.23 -6.61
C TRP A 490 0.57 31.74 -5.30
N MET A 491 1.74 31.24 -4.93
CA MET A 491 2.47 31.73 -3.76
C MET A 491 3.01 33.15 -4.01
N GLU A 492 3.62 33.39 -5.17
CA GLU A 492 4.10 34.73 -5.55
C GLU A 492 2.94 35.73 -5.67
N GLU A 493 1.81 35.32 -6.25
CA GLU A 493 0.62 36.18 -6.34
C GLU A 493 0.07 36.52 -4.95
N SER A 494 0.08 35.55 -4.02
CA SER A 494 -0.33 35.79 -2.63
C SER A 494 0.53 36.86 -1.96
N GLU A 495 1.85 36.76 -2.09
CA GLU A 495 2.81 37.74 -1.56
C GLU A 495 2.63 39.12 -2.19
N LYS A 496 2.45 39.16 -3.52
CA LYS A 496 2.21 40.40 -4.26
C LYS A 496 0.94 41.10 -3.80
N LEU A 497 -0.16 40.37 -3.65
CA LEU A 497 -1.44 40.92 -3.19
C LEU A 497 -1.35 41.41 -1.74
N PHE A 498 -0.71 40.65 -0.85
CA PHE A 498 -0.51 41.06 0.55
C PHE A 498 0.34 42.32 0.65
N THR A 499 1.42 42.40 -0.14
CA THR A 499 2.31 43.56 -0.19
C THR A 499 1.57 44.79 -0.72
N ALA A 500 0.83 44.65 -1.83
CA ALA A 500 0.08 45.74 -2.44
C ALA A 500 -1.00 46.32 -1.50
N GLN A 501 -1.56 45.49 -0.62
CA GLN A 501 -2.60 45.91 0.33
C GLN A 501 -2.03 46.29 1.72
N GLY A 502 -0.71 46.24 1.93
CA GLY A 502 -0.10 46.52 3.24
C GLY A 502 -0.54 45.54 4.33
N PHE A 503 -0.79 44.26 3.98
CA PHE A 503 -1.25 43.23 4.91
C PHE A 503 -0.11 42.53 5.65
N GLY A 504 1.14 42.73 5.24
CA GLY A 504 2.32 42.10 5.84
C GLY A 504 2.64 40.74 5.21
N ALA A 505 3.36 39.88 5.93
CA ALA A 505 3.77 38.57 5.43
C ALA A 505 2.60 37.57 5.33
N VAL A 506 2.60 36.78 4.26
CA VAL A 506 1.63 35.70 4.06
C VAL A 506 1.98 34.54 5.00
N ARG A 507 0.97 34.00 5.69
CA ARG A 507 1.09 32.80 6.51
C ARG A 507 0.44 31.64 5.77
N THR A 508 1.24 30.69 5.33
CA THR A 508 0.77 29.60 4.47
C THR A 508 0.51 28.34 5.27
N GLN A 509 -0.54 27.59 4.91
CA GLN A 509 -0.82 26.25 5.39
C GLN A 509 -1.03 25.33 4.19
N ILE A 510 -0.32 24.20 4.16
CA ILE A 510 -0.43 23.19 3.10
C ILE A 510 -1.09 21.95 3.71
N CYS A 511 -2.15 21.48 3.07
CA CYS A 511 -2.98 20.40 3.57
C CYS A 511 -2.89 19.19 2.65
N PHE A 512 -2.61 18.02 3.23
CA PHE A 512 -2.70 16.72 2.58
C PHE A 512 -3.78 15.89 3.27
N TRP A 513 -4.28 14.85 2.62
CA TRP A 513 -5.20 13.93 3.27
C TRP A 513 -4.49 13.14 4.35
N GLU A 514 -3.35 12.55 4.00
CA GLU A 514 -2.55 11.69 4.86
C GLU A 514 -1.06 11.85 4.59
N LEU A 515 -0.23 11.46 5.55
CA LEU A 515 1.23 11.57 5.49
C LEU A 515 1.82 10.93 4.23
N ARG A 516 1.31 9.77 3.83
CA ARG A 516 1.83 9.04 2.67
C ARG A 516 1.75 9.85 1.37
N GLN A 517 0.74 10.70 1.19
CA GLN A 517 0.66 11.57 0.01
C GLN A 517 1.79 12.61 -0.02
N TYR A 518 2.16 13.14 1.14
CA TYR A 518 3.27 14.09 1.26
C TYR A 518 4.61 13.40 1.00
N GLU A 519 4.82 12.22 1.59
CA GLU A 519 6.05 11.41 1.37
C GLU A 519 6.25 11.12 -0.11
N GLU A 520 5.21 10.71 -0.83
CA GLU A 520 5.32 10.39 -2.26
C GLU A 520 5.55 11.60 -3.15
N LEU A 521 5.03 12.78 -2.76
CA LEU A 521 5.39 14.01 -3.43
C LEU A 521 6.87 14.35 -3.21
N CYS A 522 7.39 14.16 -1.98
CA CYS A 522 8.83 14.35 -1.71
C CYS A 522 9.68 13.37 -2.52
N ASN A 523 9.28 12.10 -2.62
CA ASN A 523 9.97 11.10 -3.46
C ASN A 523 10.01 11.53 -4.94
N ALA A 524 8.92 12.11 -5.46
CA ALA A 524 8.91 12.65 -6.81
C ALA A 524 9.84 13.87 -6.96
N PHE A 525 9.88 14.77 -5.97
CA PHE A 525 10.83 15.87 -5.95
C PHE A 525 12.29 15.39 -5.92
N SER A 526 12.60 14.33 -5.17
CA SER A 526 13.91 13.66 -5.19
C SER A 526 14.31 13.20 -6.58
N ARG A 527 13.43 12.44 -7.25
CA ARG A 527 13.69 11.89 -8.59
C ARG A 527 14.01 12.96 -9.63
N HIS A 528 13.39 14.14 -9.52
CA HIS A 528 13.52 15.24 -10.48
C HIS A 528 14.29 16.43 -9.92
N LEU A 529 15.13 16.22 -8.91
CA LEU A 529 15.71 17.32 -8.15
C LEU A 529 16.59 18.23 -9.03
N LEU A 530 17.39 17.64 -9.92
CA LEU A 530 18.29 18.39 -10.79
C LEU A 530 17.50 19.31 -11.73
N GLU A 531 16.42 18.81 -12.31
CA GLU A 531 15.51 19.56 -13.16
C GLU A 531 14.88 20.72 -12.38
N ILE A 532 14.41 20.48 -11.16
CA ILE A 532 13.80 21.50 -10.29
C ILE A 532 14.78 22.64 -10.00
N LEU A 533 16.04 22.32 -9.68
CA LEU A 533 17.06 23.33 -9.37
C LEU A 533 17.43 24.20 -10.58
N THR A 534 17.14 23.76 -11.80
CA THR A 534 17.37 24.53 -13.03
C THR A 534 16.20 25.43 -13.44
N LEU A 535 15.06 25.35 -12.75
CA LEU A 535 13.89 26.18 -13.07
C LEU A 535 14.21 27.67 -12.92
N PRO A 536 13.70 28.56 -13.80
CA PRO A 536 14.10 29.97 -13.83
C PRO A 536 13.54 30.77 -12.64
N ASN A 537 12.35 30.44 -12.16
CA ASN A 537 11.66 31.16 -11.10
C ASN A 537 12.14 30.71 -9.70
N ARG A 538 12.41 31.69 -8.81
CA ARG A 538 12.92 31.42 -7.46
C ARG A 538 11.89 30.71 -6.57
N ALA A 539 10.62 31.09 -6.61
CA ALA A 539 9.55 30.45 -5.83
C ALA A 539 9.36 28.99 -6.25
N GLN A 540 9.47 28.69 -7.55
CA GLN A 540 9.44 27.32 -8.06
C GLN A 540 10.59 26.48 -7.49
N ARG A 541 11.83 26.97 -7.56
CA ARG A 541 12.99 26.29 -6.95
C ARG A 541 12.84 26.14 -5.43
N ALA A 542 12.21 27.11 -4.78
CA ALA A 542 12.02 27.10 -3.33
C ALA A 542 11.08 25.97 -2.86
N LEU A 543 10.22 25.43 -3.73
CA LEU A 543 9.37 24.29 -3.40
C LEU A 543 10.18 23.03 -3.05
N ALA A 544 11.41 22.88 -3.54
CA ALA A 544 12.31 21.79 -3.14
C ALA A 544 12.68 21.83 -1.65
N TRP A 545 12.47 22.95 -0.94
CA TRP A 545 12.63 23.03 0.51
C TRP A 545 11.34 22.70 1.28
N ILE A 546 10.18 22.78 0.62
CA ILE A 546 8.87 22.42 1.20
C ILE A 546 8.62 20.91 1.06
N PHE A 547 9.03 20.36 -0.09
CA PHE A 547 8.99 18.94 -0.43
C PHE A 547 10.44 18.44 -0.58
N PRO A 548 11.18 18.33 0.54
CA PRO A 548 12.60 18.05 0.51
C PRO A 548 12.87 16.68 -0.10
N ALA A 549 13.83 16.68 -1.01
CA ALA A 549 14.47 15.49 -1.51
C ALA A 549 15.35 14.87 -0.42
N ASP A 550 15.37 13.54 -0.31
CA ASP A 550 16.21 12.78 0.64
C ASP A 550 17.70 13.15 0.51
N GLU A 551 18.12 13.57 -0.70
CA GLU A 551 19.47 13.98 -1.04
C GLU A 551 19.85 15.38 -0.51
N ILE A 552 18.89 16.25 -0.21
CA ILE A 552 19.13 17.64 0.25
C ILE A 552 19.10 17.76 1.77
N MET A 553 18.25 16.98 2.44
CA MET A 553 18.10 17.02 3.89
C MET A 553 18.00 15.61 4.45
N GLU A 554 18.77 15.29 5.49
CA GLU A 554 18.41 14.18 6.38
C GLU A 554 16.96 14.42 6.81
N LYS A 555 16.09 13.41 6.60
CA LYS A 555 14.71 13.44 7.09
C LYS A 555 14.72 13.61 8.60
N SER A 556 14.68 14.86 9.06
CA SER A 556 14.28 15.15 10.42
C SER A 556 12.83 14.71 10.55
N ASP A 557 12.50 13.97 11.61
CA ASP A 557 11.10 13.62 11.92
C ASP A 557 10.21 14.87 12.13
N ALA A 558 10.82 16.06 12.22
CA ALA A 558 10.12 17.34 12.29
C ALA A 558 9.65 17.81 10.90
N ILE A 559 8.43 17.42 10.53
CA ILE A 559 7.69 17.96 9.39
C ILE A 559 7.57 19.50 9.51
N CYS A 560 7.69 20.20 8.38
CA CYS A 560 7.46 21.65 8.31
C CYS A 560 6.16 22.04 9.06
N PRO A 561 6.18 23.01 10.00
CA PRO A 561 5.07 23.29 10.91
C PRO A 561 3.78 23.79 10.22
N ASN A 562 3.83 24.02 8.90
CA ASN A 562 2.74 24.48 8.07
C ASN A 562 2.08 23.35 7.25
N ILE A 563 2.58 22.11 7.31
CA ILE A 563 2.03 20.93 6.63
C ILE A 563 1.10 20.17 7.58
N ILE A 564 -0.10 19.83 7.11
CA ILE A 564 -1.16 19.24 7.94
C ILE A 564 -1.81 18.06 7.23
N PHE A 565 -2.14 17.02 8.00
CA PHE A 565 -2.86 15.83 7.54
C PHE A 565 -4.31 15.82 8.00
N ILE A 566 -5.24 16.04 7.08
CA ILE A 566 -6.67 16.23 7.36
C ILE A 566 -7.32 14.97 7.92
N ARG A 567 -6.89 13.77 7.49
CA ARG A 567 -7.46 12.49 7.94
C ARG A 567 -7.39 12.32 9.45
N GLU A 568 -6.30 12.75 10.08
CA GLU A 568 -6.13 12.66 11.54
C GLU A 568 -7.12 13.55 12.28
N ILE A 569 -7.31 14.77 11.75
CA ILE A 569 -8.25 15.75 12.29
C ILE A 569 -9.68 15.23 12.18
N VAL A 570 -10.07 14.77 11.00
CA VAL A 570 -11.40 14.18 10.75
C VAL A 570 -11.61 12.99 11.66
N THR A 571 -10.66 12.07 11.75
CA THR A 571 -10.78 10.88 12.60
C THR A 571 -10.93 11.26 14.08
N ALA A 572 -10.24 12.29 14.55
CA ALA A 572 -10.30 12.73 15.94
C ALA A 572 -11.58 13.48 16.31
N SER A 573 -12.19 14.20 15.36
CA SER A 573 -13.26 15.18 15.65
C SER A 573 -14.61 14.86 15.00
N VAL A 574 -14.64 14.06 13.93
CA VAL A 574 -15.85 13.77 13.16
C VAL A 574 -16.13 12.27 13.21
N ARG A 575 -17.38 11.93 13.49
CA ARG A 575 -17.89 10.55 13.50
C ARG A 575 -18.78 10.39 12.28
N LEU A 576 -18.26 9.69 11.30
CA LEU A 576 -18.89 9.47 10.00
C LEU A 576 -19.59 8.12 9.96
N PRO A 577 -20.71 7.98 9.24
CA PRO A 577 -21.34 6.69 8.96
C PRO A 577 -20.58 5.89 7.88
N GLN A 578 -19.27 6.15 7.70
CA GLN A 578 -18.42 5.44 6.76
C GLN A 578 -18.05 4.06 7.35
N ARG A 579 -18.16 3.02 6.52
CA ARG A 579 -17.89 1.63 6.93
C ARG A 579 -16.56 1.12 6.39
N PHE A 580 -15.95 0.19 7.13
CA PHE A 580 -14.75 -0.59 6.78
C PHE A 580 -13.43 0.18 6.63
N ALA A 581 -13.42 1.36 6.03
CA ALA A 581 -12.24 2.20 5.86
C ALA A 581 -12.63 3.68 5.98
N ALA A 582 -11.71 4.50 6.49
CA ALA A 582 -11.87 5.96 6.56
C ALA A 582 -11.10 6.55 5.38
N THR A 583 -11.82 6.85 4.30
CA THR A 583 -11.28 7.30 3.02
C THR A 583 -11.66 8.75 2.76
N LEU A 584 -10.88 9.46 1.93
CA LEU A 584 -11.18 10.84 1.57
C LEU A 584 -12.53 10.95 0.85
N LEU A 585 -12.75 10.09 -0.15
CA LEU A 585 -14.01 10.10 -0.91
C LEU A 585 -15.21 9.84 -0.01
N GLY A 586 -15.15 8.79 0.83
CA GLY A 586 -16.25 8.48 1.75
C GLY A 586 -16.45 9.56 2.83
N THR A 587 -15.38 10.25 3.22
CA THR A 587 -15.50 11.42 4.11
C THR A 587 -16.29 12.53 3.45
N ALA A 588 -16.00 12.86 2.20
CA ALA A 588 -16.71 13.95 1.53
C ALA A 588 -18.15 13.63 1.18
N GLU A 589 -18.43 12.39 0.78
CA GLU A 589 -19.79 11.90 0.54
C GLU A 589 -20.69 12.12 1.77
N HIS A 590 -20.15 11.89 2.97
CA HIS A 590 -20.91 12.02 4.21
C HIS A 590 -20.77 13.40 4.88
N TYR A 591 -19.65 14.08 4.71
CA TYR A 591 -19.32 15.31 5.44
C TYR A 591 -18.78 16.38 4.49
N SER A 592 -19.71 17.07 3.86
CA SER A 592 -19.47 18.20 2.96
C SER A 592 -20.36 19.39 3.33
N HIS A 593 -19.93 20.59 2.95
CA HIS A 593 -20.74 21.79 3.14
C HIS A 593 -21.89 21.83 2.11
N ALA A 594 -23.08 22.32 2.48
CA ALA A 594 -24.27 22.32 1.61
C ALA A 594 -24.11 23.01 0.25
N ARG A 595 -23.27 24.06 0.18
CA ARG A 595 -22.89 24.76 -1.08
C ARG A 595 -21.84 24.01 -1.92
N MET A 596 -21.41 22.84 -1.48
CA MET A 596 -20.26 22.10 -1.98
C MET A 596 -20.63 20.63 -2.09
N THR A 597 -21.56 20.32 -2.98
CA THR A 597 -22.00 18.96 -3.24
C THR A 597 -20.82 18.14 -3.76
N PRO A 598 -20.49 17.00 -3.13
CA PRO A 598 -19.48 16.08 -3.65
C PRO A 598 -19.88 15.67 -5.07
N ARG A 599 -18.98 15.87 -6.02
CA ARG A 599 -19.20 15.38 -7.38
C ARG A 599 -19.11 13.85 -7.36
N LYS A 600 -19.91 13.18 -8.19
CA LYS A 600 -20.01 11.73 -8.25
C LYS A 600 -18.81 11.15 -9.02
N VAL A 601 -18.00 10.32 -8.38
CA VAL A 601 -16.90 9.57 -9.02
C VAL A 601 -17.46 8.31 -9.68
N ASP A 602 -16.97 7.93 -10.86
CA ASP A 602 -17.29 6.64 -11.45
C ASP A 602 -16.72 5.52 -10.57
N ASN A 603 -17.57 4.55 -10.20
CA ASN A 603 -17.20 3.38 -9.41
C ASN A 603 -15.97 2.62 -9.94
N TYR A 604 -15.67 2.78 -11.24
CA TYR A 604 -14.47 2.26 -11.88
C TYR A 604 -13.16 2.74 -11.24
N TYR A 605 -13.12 3.99 -10.78
CA TYR A 605 -11.94 4.63 -10.19
C TYR A 605 -11.97 4.65 -8.65
N VAL A 606 -13.00 4.06 -8.04
CA VAL A 606 -13.16 4.06 -6.57
C VAL A 606 -12.54 2.80 -5.96
N GLU A 607 -11.58 3.01 -5.06
CA GLU A 607 -11.11 2.00 -4.11
C GLU A 607 -11.86 2.15 -2.78
N PRO A 608 -12.86 1.31 -2.47
CA PRO A 608 -13.70 1.49 -1.28
C PRO A 608 -12.93 1.32 0.03
N LEU A 609 -11.77 0.68 0.01
CA LEU A 609 -10.96 0.43 1.20
C LEU A 609 -9.66 1.27 1.27
N GLY A 610 -9.49 2.23 0.36
CA GLY A 610 -8.27 3.01 0.19
C GLY A 610 -8.52 4.43 -0.32
N ASN A 611 -7.45 5.23 -0.40
CA ASN A 611 -7.53 6.64 -0.81
C ASN A 611 -7.11 6.88 -2.26
N GLY A 612 -6.47 5.90 -2.89
CA GLY A 612 -5.99 6.01 -4.26
C GLY A 612 -6.93 5.38 -5.28
N ILE A 613 -6.59 5.57 -6.55
CA ILE A 613 -7.22 4.84 -7.64
C ILE A 613 -6.78 3.36 -7.58
N PRO A 614 -7.66 2.37 -7.86
CA PRO A 614 -7.25 0.97 -7.89
C PRO A 614 -6.05 0.75 -8.84
N ARG A 615 -5.08 -0.06 -8.38
CA ARG A 615 -3.80 -0.26 -9.08
C ARG A 615 -4.00 -0.76 -10.52
N GLU A 616 -4.99 -1.60 -10.74
CA GLU A 616 -5.31 -2.16 -12.04
C GLU A 616 -5.68 -1.06 -13.05
N ARG A 617 -6.35 0.00 -12.60
CA ARG A 617 -6.75 1.15 -13.43
C ARG A 617 -5.56 2.00 -13.82
N ILE A 618 -4.62 2.18 -12.88
CA ILE A 618 -3.37 2.91 -13.15
C ILE A 618 -2.61 2.23 -14.29
N PHE A 619 -2.45 0.90 -14.21
CA PHE A 619 -1.77 0.13 -15.26
C PHE A 619 -2.51 0.16 -16.59
N GLU A 620 -3.85 0.15 -16.59
CA GLU A 620 -4.63 0.35 -17.80
C GLU A 620 -4.35 1.71 -18.46
N ILE A 621 -4.36 2.79 -17.67
CA ILE A 621 -4.05 4.14 -18.17
C ILE A 621 -2.64 4.16 -18.77
N TRP A 622 -1.64 3.66 -18.04
CA TRP A 622 -0.24 3.66 -18.48
C TRP A 622 0.00 2.81 -19.73
N LYS A 623 -0.60 1.62 -19.81
CA LYS A 623 -0.35 0.67 -20.91
C LYS A 623 -1.28 0.86 -22.11
N THR A 624 -2.27 1.73 -22.03
CA THR A 624 -3.12 2.06 -23.18
C THR A 624 -2.31 2.79 -24.27
N THR A 625 -2.34 2.25 -25.49
CA THR A 625 -1.68 2.82 -26.68
C THR A 625 -2.61 3.66 -27.55
N THR A 626 -3.92 3.45 -27.43
CA THR A 626 -4.97 4.03 -28.29
C THR A 626 -5.63 5.28 -27.70
N GLY A 627 -5.22 5.71 -26.51
CA GLY A 627 -5.93 6.74 -25.76
C GLY A 627 -7.39 6.36 -25.46
N THR A 628 -7.72 5.06 -25.37
CA THR A 628 -9.05 4.54 -25.00
C THR A 628 -8.93 3.35 -24.04
N VAL A 629 -9.62 3.37 -22.90
CA VAL A 629 -9.68 2.26 -21.93
C VAL A 629 -10.91 1.39 -22.21
N ARG A 630 -10.79 0.06 -22.07
CA ARG A 630 -11.95 -0.85 -22.20
C ARG A 630 -12.59 -1.12 -20.84
N ILE A 631 -13.73 -0.51 -20.58
CA ILE A 631 -14.53 -0.74 -19.37
C ILE A 631 -15.57 -1.81 -19.66
N PHE A 632 -15.46 -2.98 -19.00
CA PHE A 632 -16.34 -4.14 -19.22
C PHE A 632 -16.52 -4.52 -20.71
N GLY A 633 -15.45 -4.36 -21.51
CA GLY A 633 -15.47 -4.65 -22.95
C GLY A 633 -15.92 -3.50 -23.84
N GLN A 634 -16.31 -2.34 -23.28
CA GLN A 634 -16.65 -1.14 -24.06
C GLN A 634 -15.52 -0.11 -24.08
N PRO A 635 -15.16 0.44 -25.25
CA PRO A 635 -14.15 1.49 -25.34
C PRO A 635 -14.68 2.83 -24.77
N LYS A 636 -13.91 3.44 -23.87
CA LYS A 636 -14.06 4.84 -23.40
C LYS A 636 -12.77 5.61 -23.67
N SER A 637 -12.83 6.92 -23.94
CA SER A 637 -11.65 7.73 -24.22
C SER A 637 -10.84 8.07 -22.97
N VAL A 638 -9.52 7.88 -23.03
CA VAL A 638 -8.54 8.35 -22.02
C VAL A 638 -8.52 9.87 -21.95
N THR A 639 -8.85 10.62 -23.00
CA THR A 639 -8.89 12.10 -22.94
C THR A 639 -10.14 12.65 -22.26
N GLU A 640 -11.30 12.00 -22.39
CA GLU A 640 -12.47 12.28 -21.55
C GLU A 640 -12.24 11.77 -20.12
N ASP A 641 -11.46 10.69 -19.96
CA ASP A 641 -11.03 10.17 -18.67
C ASP A 641 -9.85 10.93 -18.05
N ASP A 642 -9.04 11.71 -18.77
CA ASP A 642 -7.97 12.58 -18.23
C ASP A 642 -8.58 13.87 -17.71
N GLU A 643 -9.60 14.41 -18.40
CA GLU A 643 -10.49 15.38 -17.81
C GLU A 643 -11.24 14.77 -16.62
N ASN A 644 -11.71 13.51 -16.63
CA ASN A 644 -12.36 12.89 -15.47
C ASN A 644 -11.43 12.37 -14.38
N CYS A 645 -10.14 12.14 -14.63
CA CYS A 645 -9.12 11.62 -13.71
C CYS A 645 -8.34 12.80 -13.10
N GLY A 646 -8.04 13.82 -13.90
CA GLY A 646 -7.77 15.17 -13.44
C GLY A 646 -8.97 15.74 -12.68
N THR A 647 -10.21 15.49 -13.14
CA THR A 647 -11.41 15.79 -12.34
C THR A 647 -11.51 14.85 -11.16
N SER A 648 -11.03 13.59 -11.16
CA SER A 648 -11.05 12.67 -10.00
C SER A 648 -10.05 13.12 -8.93
N LEU A 649 -8.91 13.64 -9.34
CA LEU A 649 -7.94 14.28 -8.46
C LEU A 649 -8.43 15.65 -7.98
N ALA A 650 -9.05 16.46 -8.84
CA ALA A 650 -9.75 17.70 -8.46
C ALA A 650 -11.04 17.46 -7.65
N LEU A 651 -11.68 16.31 -7.82
CA LEU A 651 -12.87 15.79 -7.13
C LEU A 651 -12.48 15.45 -5.68
N ILE A 652 -11.33 14.80 -5.51
CA ILE A 652 -10.72 14.53 -4.21
C ILE A 652 -10.31 15.87 -3.52
N GLN A 653 -10.13 16.96 -4.25
CA GLN A 653 -9.96 18.31 -3.66
C GLN A 653 -11.28 18.98 -3.28
N ASP A 654 -12.33 18.77 -4.07
CA ASP A 654 -13.69 19.11 -3.67
C ASP A 654 -14.06 18.36 -2.37
N CYS A 655 -13.49 17.17 -2.13
CA CYS A 655 -13.62 16.42 -0.89
C CYS A 655 -12.88 17.06 0.30
N MET A 656 -11.79 17.79 0.07
CA MET A 656 -11.12 18.60 1.10
C MET A 656 -11.88 19.90 1.46
N LYS A 657 -13.04 20.15 0.83
CA LYS A 657 -14.03 21.16 1.31
C LYS A 657 -14.73 20.75 2.60
N VAL A 658 -14.29 19.68 3.28
CA VAL A 658 -14.61 19.43 4.69
C VAL A 658 -14.37 20.73 5.45
N GLU A 659 -15.47 21.34 5.88
CA GLU A 659 -15.47 22.61 6.57
C GLU A 659 -15.01 22.43 8.03
N LEU A 660 -13.88 21.75 8.22
CA LEU A 660 -13.15 21.74 9.49
C LEU A 660 -12.62 23.13 9.83
N ILE A 661 -12.64 24.07 8.88
CA ILE A 661 -11.98 25.35 9.09
C ILE A 661 -12.72 26.59 8.60
N ARG A 662 -13.92 26.48 8.03
CA ARG A 662 -14.73 27.65 7.63
C ARG A 662 -16.01 27.88 8.44
N SER A 663 -16.48 26.85 9.16
CA SER A 663 -17.26 27.10 10.35
C SER A 663 -16.23 27.17 11.48
N GLY A 664 -15.95 28.35 12.01
CA GLY A 664 -16.96 28.89 12.90
C GLY A 664 -17.28 27.79 13.91
N ARG A 665 -18.19 26.87 13.64
CA ARG A 665 -18.70 25.93 14.65
C ARG A 665 -17.67 25.08 15.41
N VAL A 666 -16.47 24.78 14.90
CA VAL A 666 -15.41 24.16 15.73
C VAL A 666 -14.59 25.21 16.51
N LEU A 667 -14.45 26.44 16.02
CA LEU A 667 -13.69 27.53 16.67
C LEU A 667 -14.54 28.54 17.49
N THR A 668 -15.77 28.89 17.10
CA THR A 668 -16.77 29.60 17.91
C THR A 668 -17.34 28.77 19.05
N HIS A 669 -17.11 27.46 19.10
CA HIS A 669 -17.48 26.62 20.25
C HIS A 669 -16.29 26.19 21.11
N ILE A 670 -15.05 26.31 20.62
CA ILE A 670 -13.83 26.13 21.42
C ILE A 670 -13.36 27.46 22.07
N VAL A 671 -13.76 28.61 21.54
CA VAL A 671 -13.56 29.93 22.18
C VAL A 671 -14.94 30.56 22.38
N GLY A 672 -15.52 30.38 23.57
CA GLY A 672 -16.89 30.80 23.88
C GLY A 672 -17.10 32.31 23.85
N LEU A 673 -17.51 32.85 22.71
CA LEU A 673 -18.12 34.18 22.60
C LEU A 673 -19.38 34.09 21.72
N PRO A 674 -20.56 34.50 22.23
CA PRO A 674 -21.79 34.46 21.45
C PRO A 674 -21.84 35.62 20.47
N PHE A 675 -22.14 35.32 19.20
CA PHE A 675 -22.68 36.29 18.26
C PHE A 675 -24.20 36.35 18.46
N SER A 676 -24.66 37.29 19.29
CA SER A 676 -26.06 37.73 19.35
C SER A 676 -26.08 39.24 19.29
N GLY A 677 -26.82 39.78 18.32
CA GLY A 677 -26.94 41.22 18.11
C GLY A 677 -27.63 41.95 19.27
N MET A 678 -27.15 43.16 19.52
CA MET A 678 -27.81 44.30 20.17
C MET A 678 -27.01 45.52 19.65
N GLY A 679 -27.60 46.53 19.01
CA GLY A 679 -28.74 47.29 19.49
C GLY A 679 -28.18 48.49 20.25
N CYS A 680 -28.15 49.66 19.62
CA CYS A 680 -27.70 50.94 20.17
C CYS A 680 -28.32 51.22 21.55
N ILE A 681 -27.51 51.50 22.59
CA ILE A 681 -27.86 52.43 23.68
C ILE A 681 -26.57 53.04 24.27
N GLY A 682 -26.47 54.37 24.18
CA GLY A 682 -26.16 55.27 25.30
C GLY A 682 -24.77 55.23 25.94
N THR A 683 -23.92 56.13 25.49
CA THR A 683 -22.87 56.78 26.29
C THR A 683 -23.46 57.42 27.55
N THR A 684 -22.88 57.12 28.71
CA THR A 684 -22.88 58.01 29.89
C THR A 684 -21.49 57.99 30.51
N ASP A 685 -21.09 59.19 30.94
CA ASP A 685 -19.95 59.57 31.79
C ASP A 685 -18.56 59.48 31.12
N GLY A 686 -17.71 60.52 31.12
CA GLY A 686 -17.75 61.82 31.76
C GLY A 686 -16.32 62.34 31.82
N GLN A 687 -15.98 63.31 30.96
CA GLN A 687 -15.09 64.47 31.14
C GLN A 687 -14.85 65.14 29.79
#